data_AF-T0DK88-F1
#
_entry.id   AF-T0DK88-F1
#
_cell.length_a   1.000
_cell.length_b   1.000
_cell.length_c   1.000
_cell.angle_alpha   90.00
_cell.angle_beta   90.00
_cell.angle_gamma   90.00
#
_symmetry.space_group_name_H-M   'P 1'
#
loop_
_entity.id
_entity.type
_entity.pdbx_description
1 polymer ?
#
loop_
_entity_poly.entity_id
_entity_poly.type
_entity_poly.pdbx_seq_one_letter_code
_entity_poly.pdbx_strand_id
1 'polypeptide(L)'
;MKINETHTDSASEQEAKVVKQKLSAPSRFDYSEAARLNRIAILEAQCGENLDSIQETDLDGLNLKGNIESYAGSISIPMGICGPLKINEKGEKEDLYIPIATSEGALVSSITRGALAVSLCGGFKAKVLRKRMYRAPVFTFDDIDHADEFISWLEDNFDTIKSITKKYSNFADLKKIKPVLIGRNVHAKFIYECADASGQNMTTVCTWQSCLWIKEELLTSKIKLVEFFLEGNGSSDKKVSVGSAMQTRGTYVTAECVITEKVLKRILKTSSTDLVNLYLRSLPITRLEGMTGYNVNVANAVAAIFASTGQDLACIHESSTAVLNFEKHEKGLYVSLTLPSLVIGTVGGGTGLGHYKDCLKSIGCSGAGKVERFAKIIAGAALSLELSTMSAICGGQFAYAHDKLGRNNPKDQLKTKDITKEFINENFTDQSALVKESTSIEHDHKINIENGIITEATSRVVNKSLGFTSLEINKEDKIILKSKPLDTDVIAGFAAIAGFADSDIRRKFIKTIHNNEFTKCHIREIEAYRMVSKNYARYMPELHGTYVNVQKEAYLLLLENLNFSQIELMNTQGSLELWISSTRELIYDAISKIHKGFANSQEVAESSLNLGKVNIDKDLSKSIITYIRAQNYISAKTEEKLEEVLDNVEQWAKVINEGPKTLTHNDFNPRNICFKNGRPCFYDWELSRFNSPYRDLVEFMSFTTPSGEIASDIEYYFAKDGLELTREEKLENMLSCANEYLLNRVLFYYVGHSVNEYEFMPHIFNKTLEIIAYLEGQLND
;
A
#
# COMPACT_ATOMS: atom_id res chain seq x y z
N MET A 1 -8.66 8.74 95.70
CA MET A 1 -9.99 8.97 96.32
C MET A 1 -10.96 9.29 95.18
N LYS A 2 -11.96 8.42 94.94
CA LYS A 2 -13.13 8.52 94.03
C LYS A 2 -12.87 8.62 92.50
N ILE A 3 -13.72 8.17 91.57
CA ILE A 3 -14.85 7.23 91.39
C ILE A 3 -14.99 7.07 89.85
N ASN A 4 -15.48 5.90 89.45
CA ASN A 4 -15.99 5.39 88.16
C ASN A 4 -16.49 6.32 87.02
N GLU A 5 -16.29 5.75 85.81
CA GLU A 5 -17.17 5.58 84.64
C GLU A 5 -17.72 6.78 83.85
N THR A 6 -17.44 6.76 82.54
CA THR A 6 -18.48 6.70 81.48
C THR A 6 -17.93 6.02 80.23
N HIS A 7 -18.66 5.01 79.74
CA HIS A 7 -18.53 4.37 78.43
C HIS A 7 -18.85 5.32 77.27
N THR A 8 -18.16 5.17 76.13
CA THR A 8 -18.77 4.97 74.80
C THR A 8 -17.73 4.54 73.76
N ASP A 9 -18.10 3.47 73.05
CA ASP A 9 -17.84 3.13 71.65
C ASP A 9 -16.51 2.53 71.16
N SER A 10 -16.69 1.29 70.71
CA SER A 10 -15.88 0.43 69.88
C SER A 10 -15.55 1.02 68.50
N ALA A 11 -14.30 0.87 68.05
CA ALA A 11 -13.99 0.24 66.76
C ALA A 11 -12.47 0.22 66.49
N SER A 12 -11.96 -1.00 66.26
CA SER A 12 -10.87 -1.37 65.36
C SER A 12 -9.48 -0.72 65.52
N GLU A 13 -8.67 -1.29 66.40
CA GLU A 13 -7.24 -1.49 66.13
C GLU A 13 -7.04 -2.90 65.54
N GLN A 14 -7.29 -3.03 64.23
CA GLN A 14 -6.67 -4.10 63.44
C GLN A 14 -5.54 -3.44 62.63
N GLU A 15 -4.33 -3.51 63.20
CA GLU A 15 -3.10 -3.22 62.48
C GLU A 15 -3.08 -4.01 61.17
N ALA A 16 -3.25 -3.31 60.06
CA ALA A 16 -3.00 -3.84 58.73
C ALA A 16 -1.51 -4.18 58.61
N LYS A 17 -1.17 -5.46 58.81
CA LYS A 17 0.10 -6.04 58.36
C LYS A 17 0.22 -5.81 56.87
N VAL A 18 0.92 -4.75 56.49
CA VAL A 18 1.44 -4.58 55.13
C VAL A 18 2.42 -5.72 54.90
N VAL A 19 1.94 -6.79 54.28
CA VAL A 19 2.79 -7.87 53.77
C VAL A 19 3.70 -7.22 52.73
N LYS A 20 4.97 -6.98 53.08
CA LYS A 20 6.01 -6.64 52.10
C LYS A 20 6.05 -7.77 51.08
N GLN A 21 5.41 -7.58 49.93
CA GLN A 21 5.44 -8.51 48.82
C GLN A 21 6.91 -8.64 48.40
N LYS A 22 7.49 -9.81 48.67
CA LYS A 22 8.91 -10.06 48.40
C LYS A 22 9.08 -10.03 46.88
N LEU A 23 9.83 -9.05 46.37
CA LEU A 23 10.19 -8.97 44.95
C LEU A 23 10.92 -10.26 44.57
N SER A 24 10.23 -11.17 43.87
CA SER A 24 10.80 -12.41 43.34
C SER A 24 10.55 -12.47 41.84
N ALA A 25 11.61 -12.71 41.07
CA ALA A 25 11.47 -12.95 39.63
C ALA A 25 10.69 -14.27 39.39
N PRO A 26 9.86 -14.35 38.34
CA PRO A 26 9.27 -15.60 37.92
C PRO A 26 10.35 -16.66 37.63
N SER A 27 10.00 -17.94 37.74
CA SER A 27 10.90 -19.03 37.33
C SER A 27 11.37 -18.79 35.90
N ARG A 28 12.68 -18.88 35.63
CA ARG A 28 13.26 -18.57 34.31
C ARG A 28 13.36 -19.77 33.38
N PHE A 29 13.46 -20.97 33.95
CA PHE A 29 13.78 -22.21 33.22
C PHE A 29 12.68 -23.27 33.30
N ASP A 30 11.51 -22.91 33.82
CA ASP A 30 10.31 -23.76 33.78
C ASP A 30 9.48 -23.41 32.54
N TYR A 31 9.49 -24.30 31.56
CA TYR A 31 8.79 -24.12 30.28
C TYR A 31 7.43 -24.82 30.24
N SER A 32 6.92 -25.27 31.38
CA SER A 32 5.59 -25.86 31.48
C SER A 32 4.49 -24.84 31.18
N GLU A 33 3.35 -25.34 30.70
CA GLU A 33 2.18 -24.50 30.43
C GLU A 33 1.68 -23.80 31.71
N ALA A 34 1.74 -24.47 32.86
CA ALA A 34 1.40 -23.87 34.14
C ALA A 34 2.30 -22.67 34.49
N ALA A 35 3.61 -22.77 34.25
CA ALA A 35 4.54 -21.67 34.47
C ALA A 35 4.31 -20.52 33.47
N ARG A 36 3.98 -20.84 32.22
CA ARG A 36 3.63 -19.86 31.18
C ARG A 36 2.39 -19.04 31.56
N LEU A 37 1.28 -19.71 31.91
CA LEU A 37 0.03 -19.07 32.31
C LEU A 37 0.19 -18.24 33.59
N ASN A 38 0.99 -18.71 34.55
CA ASN A 38 1.31 -17.92 35.75
C ASN A 38 2.02 -16.60 35.39
N ARG A 39 2.95 -16.61 34.42
CA ARG A 39 3.59 -15.38 33.95
C ARG A 39 2.62 -14.42 33.26
N ILE A 40 1.64 -14.92 32.50
CA ILE A 40 0.58 -14.09 31.92
C ILE A 40 -0.30 -13.48 33.02
N ALA A 41 -0.70 -14.28 34.00
CA ALA A 41 -1.50 -13.81 35.13
C ALA A 41 -0.81 -12.68 35.92
N ILE A 42 0.53 -12.68 35.99
CA ILE A 42 1.29 -11.56 36.56
C ILE A 42 1.08 -10.27 35.75
N LEU A 43 1.06 -10.34 34.42
CA LEU A 43 0.83 -9.18 33.54
C LEU A 43 -0.63 -8.69 33.66
N GLU A 44 -1.59 -9.61 33.67
CA GLU A 44 -3.03 -9.30 33.83
C GLU A 44 -3.30 -8.64 35.19
N ALA A 45 -2.71 -9.16 36.26
CA ALA A 45 -2.82 -8.55 37.58
C ALA A 45 -2.20 -7.15 37.63
N GLN A 46 -1.17 -6.87 36.81
CA GLN A 46 -0.52 -5.57 36.74
C GLN A 46 -1.34 -4.53 35.96
N CYS A 47 -1.96 -4.91 34.83
CA CYS A 47 -2.76 -3.99 34.02
C CYS A 47 -4.23 -3.92 34.44
N GLY A 48 -4.74 -4.92 35.17
CA GLY A 48 -6.16 -5.01 35.55
C GLY A 48 -7.07 -5.42 34.40
N GLU A 49 -6.52 -5.92 33.29
CA GLU A 49 -7.25 -6.36 32.10
C GLU A 49 -6.85 -7.79 31.70
N ASN A 50 -7.74 -8.48 31.01
CA ASN A 50 -7.44 -9.80 30.43
C ASN A 50 -6.58 -9.63 29.16
N LEU A 51 -5.55 -10.46 29.01
CA LEU A 51 -4.59 -10.42 27.91
C LEU A 51 -4.71 -11.65 26.98
N ASP A 52 -5.95 -12.02 26.63
CA ASP A 52 -6.30 -13.22 25.83
C ASP A 52 -5.39 -13.41 24.60
N SER A 53 -5.09 -12.36 23.84
CA SER A 53 -4.27 -12.46 22.61
C SER A 53 -2.81 -12.87 22.84
N ILE A 54 -2.25 -12.65 24.04
CA ILE A 54 -0.89 -13.08 24.38
C ILE A 54 -0.89 -14.52 24.90
N GLN A 55 -2.04 -14.99 25.39
CA GLN A 55 -2.21 -16.35 25.90
C GLN A 55 -2.22 -17.38 24.77
N GLU A 56 -2.72 -17.03 23.59
CA GLU A 56 -2.72 -17.91 22.43
C GLU A 56 -1.31 -18.06 21.82
N THR A 57 -0.87 -19.30 21.64
CA THR A 57 0.42 -19.59 20.99
C THR A 57 0.43 -20.99 20.39
N ASP A 58 1.01 -21.11 19.19
CA ASP A 58 1.24 -22.38 18.51
C ASP A 58 2.63 -22.98 18.85
N LEU A 59 3.41 -22.31 19.71
CA LEU A 59 4.74 -22.76 20.10
C LEU A 59 4.71 -23.60 21.37
N ASP A 60 5.25 -24.81 21.28
CA ASP A 60 5.53 -25.66 22.44
C ASP A 60 6.72 -25.11 23.24
N GLY A 61 6.45 -24.67 24.48
CA GLY A 61 7.44 -24.11 25.39
C GLY A 61 8.66 -25.02 25.62
N LEU A 62 8.48 -26.35 25.60
CA LEU A 62 9.58 -27.30 25.79
C LEU A 62 10.62 -27.24 24.67
N ASN A 63 10.21 -26.81 23.46
CA ASN A 63 11.08 -26.65 22.30
C ASN A 63 11.77 -25.27 22.25
N LEU A 64 11.51 -24.37 23.19
CA LEU A 64 12.08 -23.02 23.24
C LEU A 64 13.32 -22.91 24.14
N LYS A 65 13.79 -24.04 24.70
CA LYS A 65 15.00 -24.07 25.51
C LYS A 65 16.22 -23.62 24.68
N GLY A 66 16.80 -22.49 25.08
CA GLY A 66 17.94 -21.88 24.38
C GLY A 66 17.54 -20.81 23.36
N ASN A 67 16.25 -20.52 23.20
CA ASN A 67 15.73 -19.42 22.40
C ASN A 67 15.24 -18.25 23.26
N ILE A 68 14.65 -18.54 24.41
CA ILE A 68 14.14 -17.53 25.36
C ILE A 68 14.10 -18.08 26.78
N GLU A 69 14.18 -17.20 27.78
CA GLU A 69 13.91 -17.52 29.19
C GLU A 69 12.58 -16.91 29.65
N SER A 70 11.98 -17.45 30.72
CA SER A 70 10.73 -16.94 31.29
C SER A 70 9.58 -16.85 30.27
N TYR A 71 9.42 -17.88 29.44
CA TYR A 71 8.45 -17.92 28.35
C TYR A 71 7.01 -17.65 28.81
N ALA A 72 6.34 -16.64 28.23
CA ALA A 72 4.95 -16.30 28.53
C ALA A 72 4.01 -16.50 27.32
N GLY A 73 4.51 -16.28 26.11
CA GLY A 73 3.73 -16.42 24.88
C GLY A 73 4.54 -15.96 23.67
N SER A 74 3.87 -15.83 22.53
CA SER A 74 4.47 -15.42 21.26
C SER A 74 3.80 -14.18 20.69
N ILE A 75 4.55 -13.38 19.92
CA ILE A 75 4.00 -12.27 19.15
C ILE A 75 3.99 -12.65 17.67
N SER A 76 2.81 -12.58 17.06
CA SER A 76 2.61 -12.85 15.63
C SER A 76 2.86 -11.59 14.80
N ILE A 77 3.71 -11.69 13.78
CA ILE A 77 3.95 -10.63 12.79
C ILE A 77 3.27 -11.05 11.49
N PRO A 78 2.41 -10.20 10.88
CA PRO A 78 1.77 -10.53 9.61
C PRO A 78 2.81 -10.89 8.54
N MET A 79 2.55 -11.95 7.79
CA MET A 79 3.45 -12.43 6.73
C MET A 79 2.76 -12.34 5.37
N GLY A 80 3.43 -11.68 4.43
CA GLY A 80 3.10 -11.69 3.00
C GLY A 80 4.14 -12.47 2.19
N ILE A 81 3.90 -12.56 0.89
CA ILE A 81 4.80 -13.19 -0.07
C ILE A 81 5.13 -12.15 -1.15
N CYS A 82 6.41 -11.96 -1.46
CA CYS A 82 6.82 -11.13 -2.59
C CYS A 82 7.44 -11.97 -3.71
N GLY A 83 7.06 -11.68 -4.95
CA GLY A 83 7.59 -12.36 -6.13
C GLY A 83 6.65 -12.30 -7.34
N PRO A 84 7.03 -12.91 -8.47
CA PRO A 84 8.24 -13.71 -8.64
C PRO A 84 9.49 -12.81 -8.72
N LEU A 85 10.53 -13.16 -7.96
CA LEU A 85 11.88 -12.64 -8.12
C LEU A 85 12.74 -13.67 -8.84
N LYS A 86 13.16 -13.37 -10.07
CA LYS A 86 13.96 -14.27 -10.89
C LYS A 86 15.43 -14.13 -10.54
N ILE A 87 16.04 -15.20 -10.04
CA ILE A 87 17.50 -15.30 -9.92
C ILE A 87 18.08 -15.92 -11.19
N ASN A 88 19.21 -15.40 -11.66
CA ASN A 88 19.92 -15.88 -12.84
C ASN A 88 21.37 -16.20 -12.48
N GLU A 89 21.65 -17.46 -12.14
CA GLU A 89 22.99 -17.91 -11.79
C GLU A 89 23.58 -18.74 -12.92
N LYS A 90 24.69 -18.26 -13.50
CA LYS A 90 25.42 -18.99 -14.55
C LYS A 90 24.53 -19.43 -15.74
N GLY A 91 23.43 -18.71 -16.00
CA GLY A 91 22.48 -19.02 -17.08
C GLY A 91 21.26 -19.82 -16.62
N GLU A 92 21.28 -20.41 -15.42
CA GLU A 92 20.13 -21.07 -14.81
C GLU A 92 19.19 -20.03 -14.19
N LYS A 93 17.92 -20.08 -14.58
CA LYS A 93 16.89 -19.13 -14.15
C LYS A 93 15.89 -19.83 -13.24
N GLU A 94 15.62 -19.23 -12.10
CA GLU A 94 14.67 -19.73 -11.11
C GLU A 94 13.79 -18.57 -10.63
N ASP A 95 12.48 -18.77 -10.59
CA ASP A 95 11.53 -17.80 -10.03
C ASP A 95 11.31 -18.10 -8.55
N LEU A 96 11.53 -17.09 -7.70
CA LEU A 96 11.44 -17.19 -6.25
C LEU A 96 10.27 -16.38 -5.71
N TYR A 97 9.58 -16.94 -4.72
CA TYR A 97 8.59 -16.26 -3.90
C TYR A 97 9.12 -16.21 -2.47
N ILE A 98 9.32 -15.01 -1.93
CA ILE A 98 10.05 -14.82 -0.68
C ILE A 98 9.04 -14.47 0.42
N PRO A 99 9.07 -15.17 1.57
CA PRO A 99 8.24 -14.82 2.73
C PRO A 99 8.75 -13.53 3.39
N ILE A 100 7.86 -12.57 3.60
CA ILE A 100 8.16 -11.24 4.15
C ILE A 100 7.25 -11.02 5.36
N ALA A 101 7.79 -10.89 6.57
CA ALA A 101 7.02 -10.62 7.78
C ALA A 101 7.14 -9.14 8.18
N THR A 102 6.04 -8.40 8.18
CA THR A 102 6.04 -6.95 8.48
C THR A 102 4.66 -6.46 8.92
N SER A 103 4.65 -5.41 9.75
CA SER A 103 3.46 -4.59 10.02
C SER A 103 3.44 -3.28 9.23
N GLU A 104 4.46 -3.01 8.42
CA GLU A 104 4.53 -1.84 7.54
C GLU A 104 3.75 -2.12 6.26
N GLY A 105 2.63 -1.43 6.06
CA GLY A 105 1.90 -1.48 4.80
C GLY A 105 2.73 -0.96 3.62
N ALA A 106 2.34 -1.33 2.40
CA ALA A 106 3.09 -1.12 1.16
C ALA A 106 4.41 -1.90 1.00
N LEU A 107 5.07 -2.35 2.08
CA LEU A 107 6.39 -2.97 1.97
C LEU A 107 6.40 -4.19 1.04
N VAL A 108 5.53 -5.18 1.31
CA VAL A 108 5.42 -6.40 0.48
C VAL A 108 5.08 -6.05 -0.98
N SER A 109 4.18 -5.10 -1.19
CA SER A 109 3.79 -4.63 -2.52
C SER A 109 4.95 -3.96 -3.27
N SER A 110 5.76 -3.16 -2.57
CA SER A 110 6.92 -2.48 -3.16
C SER A 110 8.02 -3.46 -3.54
N ILE A 111 8.34 -4.42 -2.68
CA ILE A 111 9.30 -5.48 -3.01
C ILE A 111 8.80 -6.28 -4.22
N THR A 112 7.51 -6.61 -4.25
CA THR A 112 6.87 -7.35 -5.37
C THR A 112 6.97 -6.58 -6.69
N ARG A 113 6.68 -5.28 -6.68
CA ARG A 113 6.79 -4.41 -7.87
C ARG A 113 8.22 -4.39 -8.43
N GLY A 114 9.21 -4.23 -7.55
CA GLY A 114 10.62 -4.28 -7.92
C GLY A 114 11.03 -5.65 -8.44
N ALA A 115 10.62 -6.72 -7.76
CA ALA A 115 10.92 -8.10 -8.13
C ALA A 115 10.37 -8.44 -9.52
N LEU A 116 9.13 -8.02 -9.80
CA LEU A 116 8.52 -8.18 -11.12
C LEU A 116 9.32 -7.45 -12.21
N ALA A 117 9.77 -6.21 -11.95
CA ALA A 117 10.60 -5.46 -12.90
C ALA A 117 11.93 -6.18 -13.19
N VAL A 118 12.61 -6.67 -12.15
CA VAL A 118 13.84 -7.47 -12.25
C VAL A 118 13.58 -8.75 -13.07
N SER A 119 12.50 -9.48 -12.75
CA SER A 119 12.15 -10.74 -13.41
C SER A 119 11.84 -10.59 -14.89
N LEU A 120 11.10 -9.54 -15.27
CA LEU A 120 10.79 -9.21 -16.66
C LEU A 120 12.03 -8.82 -17.48
N CYS A 121 13.14 -8.46 -16.83
CA CYS A 121 14.41 -8.16 -17.48
C CYS A 121 15.43 -9.32 -17.40
N GLY A 122 14.96 -10.54 -17.13
CA GLY A 122 15.80 -11.74 -17.15
C GLY A 122 16.44 -12.09 -15.80
N GLY A 123 16.04 -11.41 -14.73
CA GLY A 123 16.47 -11.68 -13.37
C GLY A 123 17.72 -10.94 -12.94
N PHE A 124 18.07 -11.10 -11.67
CA PHE A 124 19.31 -10.56 -11.09
C PHE A 124 20.39 -11.63 -10.99
N LYS A 125 21.65 -11.19 -11.00
CA LYS A 125 22.82 -12.01 -10.67
C LYS A 125 23.33 -11.60 -9.30
N ALA A 126 23.92 -12.52 -8.54
CA ALA A 126 24.54 -12.17 -7.28
C ALA A 126 25.77 -13.03 -6.97
N LYS A 127 26.74 -12.44 -6.25
CA LYS A 127 28.00 -13.07 -5.87
C LYS A 127 28.31 -12.81 -4.42
N VAL A 128 28.61 -13.88 -3.68
CA VAL A 128 29.18 -13.80 -2.33
C VAL A 128 30.70 -13.77 -2.48
N LEU A 129 31.35 -12.76 -1.92
CA LEU A 129 32.82 -12.62 -2.01
C LEU A 129 33.52 -13.16 -0.78
N ARG A 130 32.92 -12.99 0.39
CA ARG A 130 33.59 -13.22 1.67
C ARG A 130 32.59 -13.48 2.77
N LYS A 131 32.92 -14.38 3.70
CA LYS A 131 32.16 -14.62 4.93
C LYS A 131 33.12 -14.53 6.10
N ARG A 132 32.87 -13.63 7.04
CA ARG A 132 33.75 -13.42 8.20
C ARG A 132 32.94 -13.12 9.45
N MET A 133 33.23 -13.79 10.53
CA MET A 133 32.76 -13.40 11.86
C MET A 133 33.96 -13.14 12.75
N TYR A 134 33.85 -12.23 13.71
CA TYR A 134 34.97 -11.94 14.60
C TYR A 134 34.54 -11.58 16.01
N ARG A 135 35.45 -11.85 16.94
CA ARG A 135 35.36 -11.49 18.36
C ARG A 135 36.64 -10.72 18.74
N ALA A 136 36.53 -9.70 19.58
CA ALA A 136 37.63 -8.80 19.91
C ALA A 136 37.83 -8.68 21.43
N PRO A 137 38.52 -9.64 22.07
CA PRO A 137 38.97 -9.50 23.44
C PRO A 137 39.93 -8.33 23.62
N VAL A 138 39.96 -7.80 24.84
CA VAL A 138 40.93 -6.81 25.30
C VAL A 138 41.77 -7.40 26.41
N PHE A 139 43.08 -7.25 26.30
CA PHE A 139 44.07 -7.67 27.29
C PHE A 139 44.75 -6.42 27.84
N THR A 140 44.83 -6.30 29.16
CA THR A 140 45.43 -5.15 29.85
C THR A 140 46.73 -5.57 30.51
N PHE A 141 47.79 -4.81 30.29
CA PHE A 141 49.15 -5.08 30.78
C PHE A 141 49.61 -4.02 31.78
N ASP A 142 50.68 -4.29 32.52
CA ASP A 142 51.24 -3.33 33.50
C ASP A 142 51.62 -2.00 32.84
N ASP A 143 52.28 -2.07 31.68
CA ASP A 143 52.69 -0.92 30.87
C ASP A 143 52.58 -1.20 29.37
N ILE A 144 53.04 -0.23 28.56
CA ILE A 144 52.98 -0.30 27.10
C ILE A 144 54.01 -1.28 26.52
N ASP A 145 55.15 -1.49 27.19
CA ASP A 145 56.21 -2.37 26.69
C ASP A 145 55.74 -3.83 26.74
N HIS A 146 55.11 -4.24 27.84
CA HIS A 146 54.47 -5.56 27.93
C HIS A 146 53.31 -5.74 26.94
N ALA A 147 52.57 -4.66 26.65
CA ALA A 147 51.51 -4.71 25.65
C ALA A 147 52.07 -4.89 24.22
N ASP A 148 53.20 -4.27 23.90
CA ASP A 148 53.90 -4.45 22.62
C ASP A 148 54.52 -5.85 22.50
N GLU A 149 55.17 -6.35 23.56
CA GLU A 149 55.69 -7.72 23.64
C GLU A 149 54.58 -8.76 23.37
N PHE A 150 53.37 -8.52 23.90
CA PHE A 150 52.22 -9.39 23.66
C PHE A 150 51.76 -9.41 22.19
N ILE A 151 51.93 -8.31 21.44
CA ILE A 151 51.58 -8.26 20.02
C ILE A 151 52.45 -9.22 19.23
N SER A 152 53.77 -9.19 19.43
CA SER A 152 54.69 -10.15 18.80
C SER A 152 54.41 -11.58 19.28
N TRP A 153 54.15 -11.76 20.57
CA TRP A 153 53.80 -13.07 21.13
C TRP A 153 52.56 -13.69 20.48
N LEU A 154 51.52 -12.89 20.20
CA LEU A 154 50.31 -13.35 19.50
C LEU A 154 50.60 -13.84 18.07
N GLU A 155 51.54 -13.19 17.36
CA GLU A 155 51.94 -13.58 16.01
C GLU A 155 52.71 -14.90 16.02
N ASP A 156 53.69 -15.04 16.92
CA ASP A 156 54.49 -16.27 17.08
C ASP A 156 53.64 -17.48 17.48
N ASN A 157 52.54 -17.25 18.21
CA ASN A 157 51.66 -18.31 18.73
C ASN A 157 50.38 -18.50 17.91
N PHE A 158 50.23 -17.83 16.76
CA PHE A 158 48.99 -17.87 15.97
C PHE A 158 48.53 -19.29 15.61
N ASP A 159 49.45 -20.15 15.16
CA ASP A 159 49.11 -21.53 14.74
C ASP A 159 48.68 -22.41 15.92
N THR A 160 49.26 -22.20 17.10
CA THR A 160 48.85 -22.86 18.34
C THR A 160 47.44 -22.40 18.74
N ILE A 161 47.20 -21.09 18.74
CA ILE A 161 45.89 -20.51 19.03
C ILE A 161 44.84 -21.03 18.04
N LYS A 162 45.18 -21.07 16.75
CA LYS A 162 44.33 -21.65 15.70
C LYS A 162 44.01 -23.12 15.98
N SER A 163 44.98 -23.91 16.41
CA SER A 163 44.79 -25.32 16.78
C SER A 163 43.84 -25.48 17.98
N ILE A 164 43.90 -24.57 18.96
CA ILE A 164 42.97 -24.55 20.10
C ILE A 164 41.55 -24.26 19.61
N THR A 165 41.35 -23.28 18.73
CA THR A 165 40.00 -22.96 18.22
C THR A 165 39.33 -24.17 17.55
N LYS A 166 40.09 -24.98 16.81
CA LYS A 166 39.62 -26.20 16.15
C LYS A 166 39.18 -27.30 17.12
N LYS A 167 39.69 -27.33 18.36
CA LYS A 167 39.24 -28.29 19.38
C LYS A 167 37.79 -28.03 19.83
N TYR A 168 37.32 -26.80 19.70
CA TYR A 168 36.00 -26.38 20.18
C TYR A 168 34.96 -26.18 19.07
N SER A 169 35.38 -26.15 17.80
CA SER A 169 34.47 -26.18 16.67
C SER A 169 35.14 -26.66 15.39
N ASN A 170 34.47 -27.58 14.68
CA ASN A 170 34.86 -28.02 13.34
C ASN A 170 34.52 -26.98 12.25
N PHE A 171 33.68 -26.00 12.56
CA PHE A 171 33.17 -25.02 11.61
C PHE A 171 33.80 -23.63 11.76
N ALA A 172 34.54 -23.38 12.84
CA ALA A 172 35.25 -22.12 13.07
C ALA A 172 36.70 -22.23 12.57
N ASP A 173 37.00 -21.61 11.43
CA ASP A 173 38.38 -21.51 10.95
C ASP A 173 38.97 -20.13 11.27
N LEU A 174 39.85 -20.07 12.27
CA LEU A 174 40.58 -18.84 12.60
C LEU A 174 41.54 -18.47 11.46
N LYS A 175 41.29 -17.32 10.82
CA LYS A 175 42.07 -16.83 9.70
C LYS A 175 43.17 -15.85 10.11
N LYS A 176 42.88 -15.00 11.09
CA LYS A 176 43.79 -13.94 11.51
C LYS A 176 43.43 -13.44 12.91
N ILE A 177 44.44 -13.04 13.68
CA ILE A 177 44.28 -12.17 14.85
C ILE A 177 44.84 -10.80 14.47
N LYS A 178 44.05 -9.74 14.61
CA LYS A 178 44.49 -8.37 14.36
C LYS A 178 44.56 -7.60 15.68
N PRO A 179 45.75 -7.43 16.27
CA PRO A 179 45.92 -6.62 17.47
C PRO A 179 45.81 -5.12 17.15
N VAL A 180 45.30 -4.36 18.13
CA VAL A 180 45.31 -2.89 18.15
C VAL A 180 45.73 -2.45 19.54
N LEU A 181 46.86 -1.75 19.64
CA LEU A 181 47.39 -1.21 20.89
C LEU A 181 46.74 0.14 21.21
N ILE A 182 46.18 0.28 22.42
CA ILE A 182 45.64 1.54 22.95
C ILE A 182 46.13 1.71 24.39
N GLY A 183 47.15 2.53 24.59
CA GLY A 183 47.86 2.62 25.88
C GLY A 183 48.44 1.26 26.26
N ARG A 184 48.20 0.79 27.48
CA ARG A 184 48.60 -0.54 27.97
C ARG A 184 47.60 -1.67 27.63
N ASN A 185 46.69 -1.45 26.69
CA ASN A 185 45.66 -2.41 26.31
C ASN A 185 45.85 -2.91 24.88
N VAL A 186 45.75 -4.21 24.66
CA VAL A 186 45.74 -4.83 23.33
C VAL A 186 44.35 -5.37 23.03
N HIS A 187 43.69 -4.76 22.04
CA HIS A 187 42.45 -5.28 21.48
C HIS A 187 42.80 -6.28 20.38
N ALA A 188 42.70 -7.57 20.67
CA ALA A 188 43.04 -8.64 19.75
C ALA A 188 41.79 -9.10 18.99
N LYS A 189 41.62 -8.69 17.73
CA LYS A 189 40.46 -9.09 16.91
C LYS A 189 40.68 -10.45 16.25
N PHE A 190 40.02 -11.48 16.73
CA PHE A 190 40.03 -12.84 16.17
C PHE A 190 39.04 -12.93 15.02
N ILE A 191 39.53 -13.19 13.80
CA ILE A 191 38.75 -13.23 12.56
C ILE A 191 38.60 -14.67 12.10
N TYR A 192 37.36 -15.13 12.01
CA TYR A 192 36.97 -16.49 11.65
C TYR A 192 36.19 -16.54 10.34
N GLU A 193 36.23 -17.69 9.67
CA GLU A 193 35.20 -18.13 8.73
C GLU A 193 34.33 -19.21 9.40
N CYS A 194 33.01 -19.18 9.21
CA CYS A 194 32.04 -19.90 10.06
C CYS A 194 31.08 -20.84 9.32
N ALA A 195 31.46 -21.35 8.14
CA ALA A 195 30.60 -22.18 7.28
C ALA A 195 29.22 -21.54 6.98
N ASP A 196 28.11 -22.11 7.49
CA ASP A 196 26.72 -21.69 7.26
C ASP A 196 26.01 -21.10 8.50
N ALA A 197 26.65 -21.13 9.66
CA ALA A 197 26.14 -20.47 10.86
C ALA A 197 26.45 -18.96 10.81
N SER A 198 25.64 -18.13 11.50
CA SER A 198 26.01 -16.72 11.70
C SER A 198 27.34 -16.57 12.44
N GLY A 199 27.65 -17.54 13.32
CA GLY A 199 28.96 -17.71 13.94
C GLY A 199 29.16 -16.93 15.24
N GLN A 200 28.19 -16.13 15.71
CA GLN A 200 28.35 -15.30 16.92
C GLN A 200 28.66 -16.13 18.17
N ASN A 201 27.83 -17.14 18.47
CA ASN A 201 28.03 -17.98 19.67
C ASN A 201 29.28 -18.86 19.54
N MET A 202 29.48 -19.45 18.36
CA MET A 202 30.63 -20.30 18.08
C MET A 202 31.96 -19.56 18.23
N THR A 203 32.09 -18.37 17.65
CA THR A 203 33.31 -17.56 17.78
C THR A 203 33.54 -17.11 19.22
N THR A 204 32.48 -16.81 19.96
CA THR A 204 32.58 -16.49 21.40
C THR A 204 33.20 -17.63 22.20
N VAL A 205 32.73 -18.87 22.00
CA VAL A 205 33.30 -20.05 22.69
C VAL A 205 34.74 -20.30 22.25
N CYS A 206 35.02 -20.28 20.94
CA CYS A 206 36.38 -20.48 20.44
C CYS A 206 37.37 -19.43 20.98
N THR A 207 36.99 -18.14 20.95
CA THR A 207 37.84 -17.06 21.46
C THR A 207 38.00 -17.13 22.97
N TRP A 208 36.95 -17.46 23.73
CA TRP A 208 37.05 -17.63 25.18
C TRP A 208 38.08 -18.69 25.56
N GLN A 209 38.05 -19.85 24.91
CA GLN A 209 38.98 -20.93 25.16
C GLN A 209 40.42 -20.56 24.75
N SER A 210 40.58 -19.83 23.64
CA SER A 210 41.86 -19.26 23.27
C SER A 210 42.36 -18.26 24.34
N CYS A 211 41.51 -17.38 24.86
CA CYS A 211 41.89 -16.42 25.89
C CYS A 211 42.30 -17.10 27.21
N LEU A 212 41.60 -18.17 27.62
CA LEU A 212 41.97 -18.94 28.80
C LEU A 212 43.37 -19.56 28.64
N TRP A 213 43.64 -20.17 27.49
CA TRP A 213 44.96 -20.71 27.21
C TRP A 213 46.04 -19.61 27.16
N ILE A 214 45.77 -18.49 26.49
CA ILE A 214 46.69 -17.33 26.47
C ILE A 214 47.01 -16.89 27.89
N LYS A 215 45.99 -16.74 28.75
CA LYS A 215 46.19 -16.38 30.16
C LYS A 215 47.11 -17.37 30.87
N GLU A 216 46.89 -18.67 30.69
CA GLU A 216 47.73 -19.72 31.29
C GLU A 216 49.19 -19.64 30.86
N GLU A 217 49.45 -19.46 29.56
CA GLU A 217 50.82 -19.32 29.04
C GLU A 217 51.50 -18.07 29.59
N LEU A 218 50.78 -16.94 29.63
CA LEU A 218 51.33 -15.67 30.09
C LEU A 218 51.71 -15.69 31.59
N LEU A 219 51.06 -16.53 32.42
CA LEU A 219 51.43 -16.68 33.85
C LEU A 219 52.88 -17.12 34.05
N THR A 220 53.45 -17.84 33.10
CA THR A 220 54.84 -18.33 33.14
C THR A 220 55.82 -17.46 32.34
N SER A 221 55.30 -16.47 31.63
CA SER A 221 56.07 -15.58 30.76
C SER A 221 56.63 -14.35 31.50
N LYS A 222 57.48 -13.57 30.81
CA LYS A 222 57.92 -12.25 31.31
C LYS A 222 56.85 -11.16 31.14
N ILE A 223 55.88 -11.37 30.25
CA ILE A 223 54.81 -10.42 29.92
C ILE A 223 53.81 -10.35 31.09
N LYS A 224 53.60 -9.17 31.65
CA LYS A 224 52.73 -8.96 32.82
C LYS A 224 51.30 -8.61 32.43
N LEU A 225 50.47 -9.64 32.27
CA LEU A 225 49.02 -9.50 32.10
C LEU A 225 48.34 -9.15 33.44
N VAL A 226 47.56 -8.07 33.44
CA VAL A 226 46.72 -7.64 34.57
C VAL A 226 45.37 -8.34 34.53
N GLU A 227 44.65 -8.20 33.41
CA GLU A 227 43.33 -8.80 33.22
C GLU A 227 42.98 -8.91 31.72
N PHE A 228 41.94 -9.67 31.40
CA PHE A 228 41.38 -9.68 30.06
C PHE A 228 39.85 -9.74 30.11
N PHE A 229 39.22 -9.17 29.10
CA PHE A 229 37.78 -9.28 28.85
C PHE A 229 37.55 -9.84 27.45
N LEU A 230 36.54 -10.70 27.30
CA LEU A 230 36.25 -11.38 26.03
C LEU A 230 35.80 -10.44 24.91
N GLU A 231 35.19 -9.30 25.26
CA GLU A 231 34.70 -8.31 24.31
C GLU A 231 35.08 -6.91 24.78
N GLY A 232 36.02 -6.29 24.08
CA GLY A 232 36.41 -4.87 24.24
C GLY A 232 35.63 -3.93 23.31
N ASN A 233 34.45 -4.36 22.85
CA ASN A 233 33.59 -3.70 21.86
C ASN A 233 34.17 -3.57 20.44
N GLY A 234 35.35 -4.16 20.18
CA GLY A 234 36.02 -4.13 18.87
C GLY A 234 35.38 -5.03 17.82
N SER A 235 34.48 -5.94 18.23
CA SER A 235 33.70 -6.76 17.30
C SER A 235 32.58 -5.98 16.63
N SER A 236 32.17 -4.85 17.23
CA SER A 236 31.00 -4.07 16.85
C SER A 236 29.72 -4.92 16.75
N ASP A 237 29.63 -6.00 17.52
CA ASP A 237 28.50 -6.94 17.48
C ASP A 237 27.22 -6.22 17.88
N LYS A 238 26.25 -6.16 16.94
CA LYS A 238 24.99 -5.43 17.08
C LYS A 238 25.20 -3.92 17.14
N LYS A 239 26.20 -3.38 16.43
CA LYS A 239 26.43 -1.94 16.24
C LYS A 239 26.76 -1.64 14.78
N VAL A 240 26.30 -0.49 14.27
CA VAL A 240 26.74 -0.01 12.94
C VAL A 240 28.20 0.42 13.03
N SER A 241 29.05 -0.10 12.14
CA SER A 241 30.48 0.22 12.12
C SER A 241 31.04 0.22 10.70
N VAL A 242 31.69 1.32 10.33
CA VAL A 242 32.45 1.42 9.06
C VAL A 242 33.54 0.35 8.99
N GLY A 243 34.19 0.07 10.12
CA GLY A 243 35.19 -1.00 10.21
C GLY A 243 34.62 -2.38 9.86
N SER A 244 33.38 -2.65 10.27
CA SER A 244 32.68 -3.88 9.93
C SER A 244 32.36 -3.99 8.45
N ALA A 245 31.90 -2.89 7.82
CA ALA A 245 31.68 -2.83 6.38
C ALA A 245 32.98 -3.07 5.58
N MET A 246 34.09 -2.44 5.97
CA MET A 246 35.37 -2.60 5.26
C MET A 246 35.96 -4.01 5.40
N GLN A 247 35.86 -4.61 6.60
CA GLN A 247 36.48 -5.90 6.91
C GLN A 247 35.56 -7.10 6.66
N THR A 248 34.29 -6.84 6.32
CA THR A 248 33.16 -7.78 6.30
C THR A 248 32.88 -8.38 7.67
N ARG A 249 31.64 -8.24 8.14
CA ARG A 249 31.09 -8.96 9.29
C ARG A 249 29.83 -9.70 8.86
N GLY A 250 29.75 -11.01 9.05
CA GLY A 250 28.77 -11.85 8.36
C GLY A 250 29.19 -12.12 6.92
N THR A 251 28.31 -11.85 5.96
CA THR A 251 28.46 -12.18 4.54
C THR A 251 28.57 -10.91 3.71
N TYR A 252 29.56 -10.86 2.81
CA TYR A 252 29.66 -9.84 1.77
C TYR A 252 29.01 -10.37 0.50
N VAL A 253 27.92 -9.73 0.06
CA VAL A 253 27.20 -10.10 -1.16
C VAL A 253 26.90 -8.88 -2.02
N THR A 254 27.08 -9.03 -3.33
CA THR A 254 26.68 -8.03 -4.32
C THR A 254 25.67 -8.65 -5.27
N ALA A 255 24.55 -7.96 -5.50
CA ALA A 255 23.55 -8.28 -6.52
C ALA A 255 23.55 -7.20 -7.62
N GLU A 256 23.26 -7.59 -8.86
CA GLU A 256 23.15 -6.67 -9.99
C GLU A 256 22.10 -7.11 -11.01
N CYS A 257 21.54 -6.15 -11.74
CA CYS A 257 20.68 -6.39 -12.89
C CYS A 257 20.66 -5.18 -13.85
N VAL A 258 20.19 -5.40 -15.07
CA VAL A 258 19.88 -4.33 -16.03
C VAL A 258 18.38 -4.30 -16.25
N ILE A 259 17.75 -3.14 -16.02
CA ILE A 259 16.31 -2.94 -16.26
C ILE A 259 16.15 -2.16 -17.56
N THR A 260 15.31 -2.68 -18.45
CA THR A 260 15.07 -2.04 -19.75
C THR A 260 14.20 -0.80 -19.60
N GLU A 261 14.39 0.19 -20.48
CA GLU A 261 13.57 1.42 -20.48
C GLU A 261 12.07 1.12 -20.61
N LYS A 262 11.72 0.09 -21.39
CA LYS A 262 10.34 -0.39 -21.53
C LYS A 262 9.76 -0.85 -20.19
N VAL A 263 10.53 -1.58 -19.39
CA VAL A 263 10.08 -2.07 -18.08
C VAL A 263 10.07 -0.94 -17.05
N LEU A 264 11.04 -0.02 -17.07
CA LEU A 264 11.04 1.17 -16.23
C LEU A 264 9.75 1.97 -16.43
N LYS A 265 9.39 2.27 -17.68
CA LYS A 265 8.17 3.01 -18.00
C LYS A 265 6.90 2.23 -17.67
N ARG A 266 6.84 0.94 -18.02
CA ARG A 266 5.62 0.14 -17.87
C ARG A 266 5.34 -0.28 -16.44
N ILE A 267 6.35 -0.74 -15.69
CA ILE A 267 6.19 -1.35 -14.36
C ILE A 267 6.50 -0.34 -13.26
N LEU A 268 7.63 0.36 -13.40
CA LEU A 268 8.13 1.27 -12.37
C LEU A 268 7.68 2.72 -12.57
N LYS A 269 7.00 3.00 -13.69
CA LYS A 269 6.39 4.28 -14.04
C LYS A 269 7.37 5.46 -13.96
N THR A 270 8.61 5.21 -14.40
CA THR A 270 9.72 6.19 -14.41
C THR A 270 10.63 5.96 -15.61
N SER A 271 11.60 6.84 -15.82
CA SER A 271 12.70 6.65 -16.78
C SER A 271 14.03 6.35 -16.09
N SER A 272 14.98 5.76 -16.82
CA SER A 272 16.35 5.58 -16.32
C SER A 272 17.05 6.92 -16.06
N THR A 273 16.73 7.95 -16.86
CA THR A 273 17.29 9.30 -16.69
C THR A 273 16.82 9.92 -15.37
N ASP A 274 15.54 9.80 -15.03
CA ASP A 274 15.00 10.37 -13.80
C ASP A 274 15.57 9.68 -12.55
N LEU A 275 15.72 8.36 -12.60
CA LEU A 275 16.32 7.58 -11.50
C LEU A 275 17.78 7.97 -11.26
N VAL A 276 18.58 8.06 -12.32
CA VAL A 276 19.99 8.50 -12.21
C VAL A 276 20.06 9.95 -11.71
N ASN A 277 19.19 10.83 -12.21
CA ASN A 277 19.14 12.21 -11.77
C ASN A 277 18.79 12.36 -10.28
N LEU A 278 17.81 11.60 -9.79
CA LEU A 278 17.46 11.58 -8.37
C LEU A 278 18.64 11.05 -7.54
N TYR A 279 19.22 9.93 -7.95
CA TYR A 279 20.38 9.31 -7.29
C TYR A 279 21.57 10.28 -7.21
N LEU A 280 21.94 10.95 -8.30
CA LEU A 280 23.07 11.89 -8.28
C LEU A 280 22.81 13.10 -7.37
N ARG A 281 21.56 13.56 -7.25
CA ARG A 281 21.19 14.69 -6.40
C ARG A 281 21.11 14.33 -4.91
N SER A 282 20.88 13.07 -4.56
CA SER A 282 20.86 12.61 -3.17
C SER A 282 22.27 12.28 -2.62
N LEU A 283 23.26 12.02 -3.48
CA LEU A 283 24.63 11.70 -3.05
C LEU A 283 25.30 12.79 -2.17
N PRO A 284 25.21 14.10 -2.46
CA PRO A 284 25.85 15.12 -1.62
C PRO A 284 25.27 15.18 -0.21
N ILE A 285 23.93 15.15 -0.07
CA ILE A 285 23.28 15.26 1.24
C ILE A 285 23.54 14.01 2.09
N THR A 286 23.48 12.80 1.52
CA THR A 286 23.78 11.56 2.27
C THR A 286 25.20 11.51 2.82
N ARG A 287 26.18 12.11 2.12
CA ARG A 287 27.56 12.25 2.61
C ARG A 287 27.66 13.26 3.75
N LEU A 288 26.95 14.39 3.64
CA LEU A 288 26.91 15.41 4.69
C LEU A 288 26.25 14.88 5.98
N GLU A 289 25.18 14.09 5.84
CA GLU A 289 24.49 13.43 6.96
C GLU A 289 25.27 12.24 7.54
N GLY A 290 26.42 11.87 6.95
CA GLY A 290 27.27 10.80 7.46
C GLY A 290 26.69 9.39 7.26
N MET A 291 25.87 9.19 6.24
CA MET A 291 25.25 7.89 5.95
C MET A 291 26.33 6.83 5.66
N THR A 292 26.31 5.72 6.41
CA THR A 292 27.24 4.61 6.22
C THR A 292 26.82 3.73 5.04
N GLY A 293 27.23 4.13 3.84
CA GLY A 293 26.87 3.48 2.59
C GLY A 293 25.51 3.94 2.06
N TYR A 294 25.48 4.43 0.83
CA TYR A 294 24.27 4.96 0.22
C TYR A 294 23.25 3.84 -0.03
N ASN A 295 22.04 4.00 0.48
CA ASN A 295 20.84 3.19 0.18
C ASN A 295 19.59 4.01 0.55
N VAL A 296 18.40 3.45 0.39
CA VAL A 296 17.12 4.12 0.67
C VAL A 296 16.41 3.48 1.86
N ASN A 297 16.11 2.19 1.77
CA ASN A 297 15.33 1.44 2.75
C ASN A 297 15.67 -0.06 2.77
N VAL A 298 16.93 -0.43 2.54
CA VAL A 298 17.44 -1.82 2.69
C VAL A 298 17.05 -2.43 4.04
N ALA A 299 17.04 -1.62 5.09
CA ALA A 299 16.65 -2.06 6.43
C ALA A 299 15.25 -2.68 6.48
N ASN A 300 14.29 -2.20 5.69
CA ASN A 300 12.94 -2.77 5.67
C ASN A 300 12.94 -4.18 5.07
N ALA A 301 13.67 -4.39 3.96
CA ALA A 301 13.81 -5.72 3.36
C ALA A 301 14.53 -6.69 4.29
N VAL A 302 15.65 -6.26 4.89
CA VAL A 302 16.43 -7.08 5.83
C VAL A 302 15.59 -7.44 7.06
N ALA A 303 14.95 -6.46 7.69
CA ALA A 303 14.09 -6.68 8.85
C ALA A 303 12.98 -7.67 8.56
N ALA A 304 12.28 -7.49 7.43
CA ALA A 304 11.12 -8.30 7.12
C ALA A 304 11.47 -9.76 6.74
N ILE A 305 12.62 -9.96 6.10
CA ILE A 305 13.14 -11.31 5.85
C ILE A 305 13.70 -11.93 7.14
N PHE A 306 14.38 -11.16 7.99
CA PHE A 306 14.90 -11.65 9.27
C PHE A 306 13.77 -12.13 10.18
N ALA A 307 12.68 -11.36 10.25
CA ALA A 307 11.48 -11.69 10.99
C ALA A 307 10.78 -12.95 10.46
N SER A 308 10.74 -13.18 9.14
CA SER A 308 10.12 -14.38 8.56
C SER A 308 11.01 -15.63 8.63
N THR A 309 12.32 -15.48 8.80
CA THR A 309 13.28 -16.61 8.71
C THR A 309 14.07 -16.87 10.00
N GLY A 310 13.68 -16.28 11.12
CA GLY A 310 14.24 -16.58 12.44
C GLY A 310 15.70 -16.15 12.62
N GLN A 311 16.10 -15.06 11.97
CA GLN A 311 17.43 -14.47 12.12
C GLN A 311 17.50 -13.59 13.39
N ASP A 312 18.70 -13.16 13.80
CA ASP A 312 18.85 -12.27 14.94
C ASP A 312 18.40 -10.83 14.58
N LEU A 313 17.24 -10.43 15.10
CA LEU A 313 16.67 -9.09 14.85
C LEU A 313 17.57 -7.95 15.34
N ALA A 314 18.42 -8.19 16.34
CA ALA A 314 19.39 -7.20 16.79
C ALA A 314 20.58 -7.05 15.84
N CYS A 315 20.63 -7.81 14.74
CA CYS A 315 21.62 -7.66 13.68
C CYS A 315 21.05 -6.93 12.44
N ILE A 316 19.81 -6.44 12.49
CA ILE A 316 19.16 -5.76 11.35
C ILE A 316 19.99 -4.54 10.94
N HIS A 317 20.28 -3.62 11.86
CA HIS A 317 20.97 -2.36 11.53
C HIS A 317 22.38 -2.56 10.96
N GLU A 318 23.15 -3.51 11.50
CA GLU A 318 24.47 -3.82 10.94
C GLU A 318 24.37 -4.52 9.57
N SER A 319 23.39 -5.42 9.40
CA SER A 319 23.12 -6.13 8.14
C SER A 319 22.53 -5.24 7.05
N SER A 320 21.99 -4.08 7.43
CA SER A 320 21.38 -3.10 6.54
C SER A 320 22.35 -2.07 5.99
N THR A 321 23.63 -2.10 6.43
CA THR A 321 24.67 -1.32 5.78
C THR A 321 24.77 -1.77 4.33
N ALA A 322 24.63 -0.84 3.38
CA ALA A 322 24.54 -1.17 1.96
C ALA A 322 25.13 -0.08 1.06
N VAL A 323 25.55 -0.47 -0.15
CA VAL A 323 26.00 0.43 -1.21
C VAL A 323 25.15 0.14 -2.45
N LEU A 324 24.19 1.01 -2.73
CA LEU A 324 23.37 1.02 -3.95
C LEU A 324 24.05 1.89 -5.01
N ASN A 325 24.00 1.43 -6.26
CA ASN A 325 24.48 2.18 -7.40
C ASN A 325 23.52 2.11 -8.59
N PHE A 326 23.23 3.27 -9.18
CA PHE A 326 22.43 3.42 -10.41
C PHE A 326 23.30 4.05 -11.50
N GLU A 327 23.38 3.38 -12.64
CA GLU A 327 24.13 3.85 -13.80
C GLU A 327 23.31 3.77 -15.07
N LYS A 328 23.56 4.71 -15.98
CA LYS A 328 22.95 4.68 -17.30
C LYS A 328 23.48 3.46 -18.07
N HIS A 329 22.58 2.73 -18.73
CA HIS A 329 22.93 1.58 -19.56
C HIS A 329 22.28 1.72 -20.93
N GLU A 330 22.88 1.17 -21.99
CA GLU A 330 22.35 1.24 -23.37
C GLU A 330 20.88 0.78 -23.49
N LYS A 331 20.48 -0.22 -22.70
CA LYS A 331 19.13 -0.77 -22.66
C LYS A 331 18.17 -0.05 -21.70
N GLY A 332 18.68 0.82 -20.83
CA GLY A 332 17.91 1.45 -19.75
C GLY A 332 18.79 1.81 -18.55
N LEU A 333 18.68 1.03 -17.47
CA LEU A 333 19.36 1.29 -16.20
C LEU A 333 20.13 0.06 -15.72
N TYR A 334 21.40 0.23 -15.38
CA TYR A 334 22.16 -0.74 -14.58
C TYR A 334 21.99 -0.43 -13.11
N VAL A 335 21.74 -1.46 -12.31
CA VAL A 335 21.54 -1.37 -10.87
C VAL A 335 22.41 -2.41 -10.18
N SER A 336 23.12 -2.01 -9.12
CA SER A 336 23.78 -2.93 -8.22
C SER A 336 23.59 -2.54 -6.76
N LEU A 337 23.51 -3.56 -5.89
CA LEU A 337 23.40 -3.41 -4.45
C LEU A 337 24.42 -4.33 -3.77
N THR A 338 25.25 -3.76 -2.89
CA THR A 338 26.23 -4.50 -2.09
C THR A 338 25.89 -4.43 -0.62
N LEU A 339 25.81 -5.58 0.04
CA LEU A 339 25.66 -5.74 1.50
C LEU A 339 27.00 -6.24 2.06
N PRO A 340 27.86 -5.36 2.60
CA PRO A 340 29.17 -5.76 3.09
C PRO A 340 29.17 -6.48 4.45
N SER A 341 28.07 -6.37 5.21
CA SER A 341 28.00 -6.82 6.60
C SER A 341 26.75 -7.66 6.93
N LEU A 342 26.30 -8.52 6.02
CA LEU A 342 25.05 -9.28 6.18
C LEU A 342 25.20 -10.45 7.16
N VAL A 343 24.76 -10.31 8.41
CA VAL A 343 24.89 -11.33 9.45
C VAL A 343 23.67 -12.24 9.44
N ILE A 344 23.83 -13.42 8.84
CA ILE A 344 22.76 -14.40 8.61
C ILE A 344 23.25 -15.82 8.89
N GLY A 345 22.31 -16.74 9.14
CA GLY A 345 22.57 -18.16 9.21
C GLY A 345 21.40 -18.98 8.68
N THR A 346 21.69 -20.19 8.20
CA THR A 346 20.67 -21.18 7.78
C THR A 346 20.57 -22.37 8.72
N VAL A 347 21.35 -22.33 9.81
CA VAL A 347 21.40 -23.29 10.92
C VAL A 347 21.59 -22.54 12.25
N GLY A 348 21.00 -23.06 13.32
CA GLY A 348 21.12 -22.52 14.68
C GLY A 348 20.23 -21.30 14.98
N GLY A 349 20.18 -20.90 16.25
CA GLY A 349 19.33 -19.79 16.70
C GLY A 349 17.84 -20.05 16.46
N GLY A 350 17.13 -19.04 15.96
CA GLY A 350 15.69 -19.14 15.64
C GLY A 350 15.38 -19.99 14.40
N THR A 351 16.34 -20.24 13.52
CA THR A 351 16.13 -20.92 12.22
C THR A 351 15.56 -22.34 12.33
N GLY A 352 15.68 -22.98 13.51
CA GLY A 352 15.16 -24.31 13.78
C GLY A 352 13.69 -24.37 14.21
N LEU A 353 13.08 -23.23 14.56
CA LEU A 353 11.71 -23.16 15.08
C LEU A 353 10.70 -23.24 13.94
N GLY A 354 9.59 -23.97 14.16
CA GLY A 354 8.59 -24.40 13.17
C GLY A 354 8.42 -23.48 11.95
N HIS A 355 7.76 -22.33 12.13
CA HIS A 355 7.45 -21.41 11.03
C HIS A 355 8.69 -20.86 10.33
N TYR A 356 9.73 -20.47 11.08
CA TYR A 356 10.97 -19.93 10.49
C TYR A 356 11.70 -20.97 9.63
N LYS A 357 11.71 -22.23 10.08
CA LYS A 357 12.28 -23.35 9.33
C LYS A 357 11.51 -23.59 8.03
N ASP A 358 10.18 -23.52 8.07
CA ASP A 358 9.34 -23.72 6.88
C ASP A 358 9.47 -22.56 5.88
N CYS A 359 9.57 -21.31 6.36
CA CYS A 359 9.93 -20.16 5.54
C CYS A 359 11.30 -20.37 4.85
N LEU A 360 12.32 -20.81 5.58
CA LEU A 360 13.64 -21.13 4.98
C LEU A 360 13.57 -22.30 3.98
N LYS A 361 12.76 -23.34 4.24
CA LYS A 361 12.55 -24.45 3.29
C LYS A 361 11.90 -23.95 1.99
N SER A 362 10.90 -23.06 2.09
CA SER A 362 10.15 -22.55 0.94
C SER A 362 11.02 -21.86 -0.11
N ILE A 363 12.13 -21.24 0.31
CA ILE A 363 13.12 -20.59 -0.58
C ILE A 363 14.38 -21.44 -0.82
N GLY A 364 14.38 -22.70 -0.37
CA GLY A 364 15.50 -23.63 -0.53
C GLY A 364 16.73 -23.30 0.30
N CYS A 365 16.55 -22.59 1.43
CA CYS A 365 17.61 -22.08 2.29
C CYS A 365 17.71 -22.74 3.67
N SER A 366 16.92 -23.78 3.96
CA SER A 366 17.03 -24.51 5.24
C SER A 366 18.23 -25.47 5.25
N GLY A 367 19.08 -25.40 6.29
CA GLY A 367 20.16 -26.36 6.53
C GLY A 367 21.55 -25.91 6.08
N ALA A 368 22.51 -26.85 6.13
CA ALA A 368 23.91 -26.61 5.75
C ALA A 368 24.10 -26.43 4.23
N GLY A 369 25.13 -25.70 3.83
CA GLY A 369 25.46 -25.38 2.44
C GLY A 369 24.52 -24.37 1.77
N LYS A 370 23.71 -23.64 2.54
CA LYS A 370 22.63 -22.78 2.01
C LYS A 370 22.81 -21.29 2.28
N VAL A 371 23.78 -20.88 3.10
CA VAL A 371 23.92 -19.48 3.52
C VAL A 371 24.21 -18.54 2.35
N GLU A 372 24.95 -19.00 1.34
CA GLU A 372 25.27 -18.16 0.18
C GLU A 372 24.05 -17.91 -0.69
N ARG A 373 23.23 -18.94 -0.91
CA ARG A 373 21.95 -18.78 -1.60
C ARG A 373 21.07 -17.80 -0.85
N PHE A 374 21.00 -17.94 0.48
CA PHE A 374 20.18 -17.05 1.31
C PHE A 374 20.65 -15.59 1.23
N ALA A 375 21.97 -15.34 1.28
CA ALA A 375 22.55 -14.01 1.11
C ALA A 375 22.15 -13.37 -0.23
N LYS A 376 22.19 -14.16 -1.32
CA LYS A 376 21.82 -13.68 -2.65
C LYS A 376 20.34 -13.35 -2.76
N ILE A 377 19.46 -14.15 -2.13
CA ILE A 377 18.01 -13.88 -2.08
C ILE A 377 17.73 -12.58 -1.33
N ILE A 378 18.35 -12.36 -0.16
CA ILE A 378 18.22 -11.11 0.59
C ILE A 378 18.71 -9.92 -0.25
N ALA A 379 19.87 -10.03 -0.89
CA ALA A 379 20.41 -8.97 -1.73
C ALA A 379 19.50 -8.65 -2.93
N GLY A 380 18.92 -9.67 -3.58
CA GLY A 380 17.98 -9.48 -4.70
C GLY A 380 16.65 -8.85 -4.27
N ALA A 381 16.10 -9.26 -3.13
CA ALA A 381 14.89 -8.66 -2.56
C ALA A 381 15.12 -7.21 -2.13
N ALA A 382 16.24 -6.92 -1.46
CA ALA A 382 16.63 -5.56 -1.10
C ALA A 382 16.88 -4.69 -2.34
N LEU A 383 17.57 -5.19 -3.37
CA LEU A 383 17.77 -4.49 -4.63
C LEU A 383 16.43 -4.16 -5.31
N SER A 384 15.48 -5.09 -5.28
CA SER A 384 14.13 -4.89 -5.79
C SER A 384 13.38 -3.80 -5.04
N LEU A 385 13.49 -3.78 -3.70
CA LEU A 385 12.89 -2.73 -2.88
C LEU A 385 13.49 -1.36 -3.20
N GLU A 386 14.81 -1.24 -3.27
CA GLU A 386 15.52 0.01 -3.58
C GLU A 386 15.08 0.57 -4.94
N LEU A 387 15.05 -0.29 -5.97
CA LEU A 387 14.59 0.06 -7.31
C LEU A 387 13.14 0.55 -7.30
N SER A 388 12.24 -0.18 -6.63
CA SER A 388 10.84 0.21 -6.52
C SER A 388 10.68 1.53 -5.77
N THR A 389 11.36 1.69 -4.64
CA THR A 389 11.24 2.87 -3.77
C THR A 389 11.74 4.13 -4.47
N MET A 390 12.94 4.08 -5.05
CA MET A 390 13.47 5.19 -5.85
C MET A 390 12.55 5.57 -7.01
N SER A 391 11.97 4.56 -7.69
CA SER A 391 11.02 4.80 -8.78
C SER A 391 9.74 5.48 -8.29
N ALA A 392 9.23 5.09 -7.12
CA ALA A 392 8.07 5.74 -6.51
C ALA A 392 8.37 7.20 -6.11
N ILE A 393 9.58 7.50 -5.62
CA ILE A 393 10.01 8.87 -5.29
C ILE A 393 10.09 9.70 -6.57
N CYS A 394 10.72 9.20 -7.63
CA CYS A 394 10.79 9.87 -8.94
C CYS A 394 9.40 10.17 -9.51
N GLY A 395 8.47 9.20 -9.48
CA GLY A 395 7.11 9.34 -10.01
C GLY A 395 6.15 10.13 -9.11
N GLY A 396 6.60 10.60 -7.94
CA GLY A 396 5.73 11.25 -6.94
C GLY A 396 4.68 10.33 -6.32
N GLN A 397 4.86 9.01 -6.44
CA GLN A 397 3.99 7.96 -5.90
C GLN A 397 4.34 7.62 -4.44
N PHE A 398 5.51 8.02 -3.95
CA PHE A 398 6.02 7.64 -2.62
C PHE A 398 5.16 8.17 -1.46
N ALA A 399 4.83 9.46 -1.44
CA ALA A 399 3.96 10.04 -0.42
C ALA A 399 2.55 9.42 -0.45
N TYR A 400 2.03 9.18 -1.65
CA TYR A 400 0.72 8.59 -1.87
C TYR A 400 0.64 7.11 -1.40
N ALA A 401 1.66 6.29 -1.65
CA ALA A 401 1.68 4.89 -1.22
C ALA A 401 1.76 4.74 0.31
N HIS A 402 2.54 5.59 0.99
CA HIS A 402 2.65 5.60 2.45
C HIS A 402 1.40 6.18 3.15
N ASP A 403 0.73 7.17 2.55
CA ASP A 403 -0.54 7.69 3.08
C ASP A 403 -1.67 6.64 3.02
N LYS A 404 -1.75 5.94 1.87
CA LYS A 404 -2.75 4.92 1.55
C LYS A 404 -2.61 3.60 2.31
N LEU A 405 -1.37 3.11 2.46
CA LEU A 405 -1.12 1.78 3.03
C LEU A 405 -0.45 1.84 4.41
N GLY A 406 0.15 2.98 4.79
CA GLY A 406 0.96 3.11 6.00
C GLY A 406 0.29 3.83 7.17
N ARG A 407 -0.85 4.49 6.98
CA ARG A 407 -1.55 5.17 8.08
C ARG A 407 -2.48 4.23 8.83
N ASN A 408 -2.21 4.01 10.11
CA ASN A 408 -3.24 3.63 11.08
C ASN A 408 -4.10 4.86 11.39
N ASN A 409 -5.36 4.83 10.91
CA ASN A 409 -6.51 5.73 11.14
C ASN A 409 -6.32 6.97 12.05
N PRO A 410 -6.66 8.21 11.60
CA PRO A 410 -6.92 9.34 12.49
C PRO A 410 -8.03 9.01 13.51
N LYS A 411 -7.88 9.45 14.76
CA LYS A 411 -8.73 9.04 15.90
C LYS A 411 -10.21 9.49 15.83
N ASP A 412 -10.58 10.40 14.94
CA ASP A 412 -11.91 11.05 14.94
C ASP A 412 -12.77 10.81 13.68
N GLN A 413 -12.38 9.88 12.80
CA GLN A 413 -13.20 9.53 11.62
C GLN A 413 -14.37 8.62 11.98
N LEU A 414 -15.56 8.92 11.41
CA LEU A 414 -16.76 8.11 11.54
C LEU A 414 -16.52 6.72 10.92
N LYS A 415 -16.57 5.67 11.74
CA LYS A 415 -16.44 4.28 11.30
C LYS A 415 -17.82 3.68 11.07
N THR A 416 -17.88 2.62 10.27
CA THR A 416 -19.13 1.88 10.00
C THR A 416 -19.84 1.46 11.29
N LYS A 417 -19.07 1.00 12.28
CA LYS A 417 -19.59 0.62 13.62
C LYS A 417 -20.20 1.77 14.42
N ASP A 418 -19.86 3.01 14.09
CA ASP A 418 -20.38 4.19 14.79
C ASP A 418 -21.77 4.58 14.24
N ILE A 419 -22.20 3.98 13.13
CA ILE A 419 -23.51 4.19 12.51
C ILE A 419 -24.50 3.22 13.12
N THR A 420 -24.99 3.56 14.31
CA THR A 420 -26.04 2.82 15.03
C THR A 420 -27.43 3.36 14.74
N LYS A 421 -28.47 2.68 15.24
CA LYS A 421 -29.85 3.18 15.20
C LYS A 421 -29.98 4.56 15.87
N GLU A 422 -29.34 4.73 17.02
CA GLU A 422 -29.33 5.99 17.77
C GLU A 422 -28.68 7.08 16.94
N PHE A 423 -27.52 6.80 16.34
CA PHE A 423 -26.85 7.73 15.44
C PHE A 423 -27.77 8.16 14.28
N ILE A 424 -28.44 7.23 13.62
CA ILE A 424 -29.35 7.55 12.50
C ILE A 424 -30.49 8.46 12.98
N ASN A 425 -31.16 8.09 14.06
CA ASN A 425 -32.30 8.86 14.59
C ASN A 425 -31.91 10.27 15.08
N GLU A 426 -30.73 10.43 15.65
CA GLU A 426 -30.24 11.71 16.14
C GLU A 426 -29.77 12.65 15.01
N ASN A 427 -29.26 12.10 13.91
CA ASN A 427 -28.50 12.87 12.92
C ASN A 427 -29.19 13.00 11.55
N PHE A 428 -30.08 12.08 11.17
CA PHE A 428 -30.81 12.12 9.90
C PHE A 428 -32.16 12.83 10.10
N THR A 429 -32.17 14.13 9.79
CA THR A 429 -33.36 14.99 10.04
C THR A 429 -34.49 14.80 9.03
N ASP A 430 -34.20 14.26 7.85
CA ASP A 430 -35.10 14.04 6.71
C ASP A 430 -35.46 12.56 6.53
N GLN A 431 -35.47 11.80 7.63
CA GLN A 431 -35.70 10.36 7.57
C GLN A 431 -37.15 9.97 7.20
N SER A 432 -37.28 8.93 6.38
CA SER A 432 -38.58 8.33 6.02
C SER A 432 -39.28 7.69 7.22
N ALA A 433 -40.61 7.49 7.12
CA ALA A 433 -41.40 6.86 8.17
C ALA A 433 -40.89 5.45 8.51
N LEU A 434 -40.49 4.67 7.50
CA LEU A 434 -39.91 3.33 7.67
C LEU A 434 -38.70 3.32 8.63
N VAL A 435 -37.77 4.25 8.44
CA VAL A 435 -36.55 4.35 9.27
C VAL A 435 -36.89 4.90 10.65
N LYS A 436 -37.72 5.94 10.71
CA LYS A 436 -38.10 6.62 11.95
C LYS A 436 -38.89 5.73 12.92
N GLU A 437 -39.73 4.85 12.40
CA GLU A 437 -40.59 3.95 13.18
C GLU A 437 -39.93 2.59 13.47
N SER A 438 -38.71 2.38 12.96
CA SER A 438 -37.99 1.12 13.16
C SER A 438 -37.70 0.80 14.62
N THR A 439 -37.80 -0.49 14.98
CA THR A 439 -37.46 -1.03 16.30
C THR A 439 -35.98 -1.43 16.38
N SER A 440 -35.38 -1.90 15.28
CA SER A 440 -33.94 -2.23 15.20
C SER A 440 -33.34 -1.84 13.85
N ILE A 441 -32.06 -1.44 13.86
CA ILE A 441 -31.22 -1.26 12.66
C ILE A 441 -29.88 -1.93 12.95
N GLU A 442 -29.52 -2.96 12.17
CA GLU A 442 -28.28 -3.73 12.34
C GLU A 442 -27.49 -3.78 11.02
N HIS A 443 -26.15 -3.92 11.10
CA HIS A 443 -25.29 -4.06 9.92
C HIS A 443 -25.37 -5.48 9.37
N ASP A 444 -25.75 -5.63 8.10
CA ASP A 444 -25.76 -6.94 7.45
C ASP A 444 -24.41 -7.20 6.76
N HIS A 445 -23.54 -7.95 7.45
CA HIS A 445 -22.22 -8.32 6.94
C HIS A 445 -22.25 -9.43 5.87
N LYS A 446 -23.42 -10.00 5.53
CA LYS A 446 -23.52 -11.13 4.60
C LYS A 446 -23.65 -10.71 3.14
N ILE A 447 -23.95 -9.43 2.87
CA ILE A 447 -24.15 -8.92 1.51
C ILE A 447 -22.93 -8.08 1.11
N ASN A 448 -22.21 -8.55 0.09
CA ASN A 448 -21.17 -7.76 -0.55
C ASN A 448 -21.81 -6.96 -1.70
N ILE A 449 -21.85 -5.64 -1.59
CA ILE A 449 -22.40 -4.74 -2.62
C ILE A 449 -21.22 -4.13 -3.36
N GLU A 450 -21.20 -4.27 -4.68
CA GLU A 450 -20.14 -3.70 -5.51
C GLU A 450 -20.21 -2.16 -5.49
N ASN A 451 -19.05 -1.53 -5.32
CA ASN A 451 -18.93 -0.08 -5.38
C ASN A 451 -18.78 0.40 -6.83
N GLY A 452 -19.25 1.61 -7.12
CA GLY A 452 -18.97 2.29 -8.39
C GLY A 452 -17.47 2.57 -8.60
N ILE A 453 -17.05 2.81 -9.84
CA ILE A 453 -15.63 2.98 -10.21
C ILE A 453 -14.97 4.10 -9.39
N ILE A 454 -15.67 5.21 -9.17
CA ILE A 454 -15.17 6.35 -8.39
C ILE A 454 -14.92 5.94 -6.95
N THR A 455 -15.90 5.32 -6.32
CA THR A 455 -15.81 4.87 -4.93
C THR A 455 -14.76 3.76 -4.76
N GLU A 456 -14.64 2.83 -5.72
CA GLU A 456 -13.60 1.81 -5.72
C GLU A 456 -12.20 2.41 -5.93
N ALA A 457 -12.05 3.32 -6.89
CA ALA A 457 -10.81 4.03 -7.13
C ALA A 457 -10.37 4.81 -5.89
N THR A 458 -11.33 5.40 -5.16
CA THR A 458 -11.08 6.25 -4.00
C THR A 458 -10.89 5.45 -2.71
N SER A 459 -11.63 4.36 -2.49
CA SER A 459 -11.45 3.47 -1.34
C SER A 459 -10.06 2.84 -1.35
N ARG A 460 -9.50 2.64 -2.54
CA ARG A 460 -8.11 2.25 -2.68
C ARG A 460 -7.18 3.30 -2.11
N VAL A 461 -7.51 4.59 -1.99
CA VAL A 461 -6.55 5.67 -1.67
C VAL A 461 -6.77 6.38 -0.35
N VAL A 462 -7.95 6.25 0.23
CA VAL A 462 -8.26 6.86 1.52
C VAL A 462 -8.60 5.82 2.56
N ASN A 463 -8.18 6.07 3.79
CA ASN A 463 -8.46 5.21 4.93
C ASN A 463 -9.78 5.62 5.60
N LYS A 464 -10.88 5.62 4.84
CA LYS A 464 -12.24 5.97 5.30
C LYS A 464 -13.20 4.84 4.98
N SER A 465 -14.24 4.64 5.80
CA SER A 465 -15.35 3.75 5.42
C SER A 465 -16.18 4.41 4.33
N LEU A 466 -15.96 3.97 3.10
CA LEU A 466 -16.59 4.50 1.90
C LEU A 466 -17.42 3.42 1.20
N GLY A 467 -18.43 3.86 0.46
CA GLY A 467 -19.25 3.01 -0.37
C GLY A 467 -20.48 2.46 0.32
N PHE A 468 -20.99 1.35 -0.22
CA PHE A 468 -22.28 0.79 0.17
C PHE A 468 -22.15 -0.13 1.39
N THR A 469 -23.03 0.07 2.37
CA THR A 469 -23.21 -0.80 3.54
C THR A 469 -24.69 -1.16 3.62
N SER A 470 -25.00 -2.45 3.70
CA SER A 470 -26.38 -2.90 3.89
C SER A 470 -26.77 -2.81 5.37
N LEU A 471 -27.93 -2.21 5.64
CA LEU A 471 -28.54 -2.15 6.96
C LEU A 471 -29.86 -2.91 6.95
N GLU A 472 -30.05 -3.77 7.94
CA GLU A 472 -31.26 -4.54 8.15
C GLU A 472 -32.17 -3.81 9.14
N ILE A 473 -33.41 -3.52 8.73
CA ILE A 473 -34.44 -2.85 9.53
C ILE A 473 -35.44 -3.88 10.01
N ASN A 474 -35.71 -3.91 11.32
CA ASN A 474 -36.69 -4.81 11.95
C ASN A 474 -36.51 -6.31 11.63
N LYS A 475 -35.33 -6.73 11.15
CA LYS A 475 -35.02 -8.11 10.70
C LYS A 475 -35.83 -8.59 9.49
N GLU A 476 -36.41 -7.67 8.72
CA GLU A 476 -37.24 -7.98 7.55
C GLU A 476 -36.83 -7.14 6.34
N ASP A 477 -36.81 -5.82 6.50
CA ASP A 477 -36.50 -4.88 5.42
C ASP A 477 -35.00 -4.57 5.35
N LYS A 478 -34.53 -4.20 4.16
CA LYS A 478 -33.13 -3.81 3.94
C LYS A 478 -33.05 -2.45 3.27
N ILE A 479 -32.16 -1.61 3.79
CA ILE A 479 -31.78 -0.34 3.17
C ILE A 479 -30.28 -0.29 2.95
N ILE A 480 -29.85 0.61 2.08
CA ILE A 480 -28.45 0.80 1.72
C ILE A 480 -27.99 2.14 2.27
N LEU A 481 -26.98 2.09 3.13
CA LEU A 481 -26.21 3.27 3.48
C LEU A 481 -25.09 3.44 2.45
N LYS A 482 -25.08 4.59 1.78
CA LYS A 482 -23.99 4.98 0.88
C LYS A 482 -23.14 6.07 1.54
N SER A 483 -21.85 5.78 1.77
CA SER A 483 -20.86 6.74 2.28
C SER A 483 -20.03 7.35 1.16
N LYS A 484 -20.03 8.69 1.06
CA LYS A 484 -19.44 9.42 -0.07
C LYS A 484 -18.03 9.93 0.22
N PRO A 485 -17.06 9.69 -0.68
CA PRO A 485 -15.74 10.30 -0.58
C PRO A 485 -15.79 11.80 -0.90
N LEU A 486 -14.91 12.60 -0.28
CA LEU A 486 -14.73 13.99 -0.70
C LEU A 486 -14.28 14.06 -2.17
N ASP A 487 -14.55 15.19 -2.83
CA ASP A 487 -14.05 15.43 -4.18
C ASP A 487 -12.51 15.44 -4.22
N THR A 488 -11.85 15.99 -3.20
CA THR A 488 -10.39 15.92 -3.05
C THR A 488 -9.87 14.49 -2.94
N ASP A 489 -10.61 13.61 -2.26
CA ASP A 489 -10.28 12.19 -2.11
C ASP A 489 -10.42 11.47 -3.46
N VAL A 490 -11.52 11.76 -4.18
CA VAL A 490 -11.75 11.25 -5.55
C VAL A 490 -10.63 11.70 -6.49
N ILE A 491 -10.28 12.99 -6.48
CA ILE A 491 -9.25 13.54 -7.34
C ILE A 491 -7.87 12.96 -6.99
N ALA A 492 -7.56 12.74 -5.71
CA ALA A 492 -6.36 12.03 -5.31
C ALA A 492 -6.35 10.58 -5.84
N GLY A 493 -7.51 9.92 -5.82
CA GLY A 493 -7.73 8.58 -6.38
C GLY A 493 -7.41 8.51 -7.86
N PHE A 494 -8.05 9.37 -8.64
CA PHE A 494 -7.83 9.45 -10.08
C PHE A 494 -6.44 9.96 -10.44
N ALA A 495 -5.83 10.88 -9.67
CA ALA A 495 -4.46 11.32 -9.89
C ALA A 495 -3.45 10.18 -9.70
N ALA A 496 -3.73 9.26 -8.77
CA ALA A 496 -2.91 8.07 -8.62
C ALA A 496 -3.06 7.09 -9.77
N ILE A 497 -4.29 6.86 -10.24
CA ILE A 497 -4.57 6.09 -11.45
C ILE A 497 -3.82 6.69 -12.65
N ALA A 498 -3.93 8.01 -12.84
CA ALA A 498 -3.19 8.75 -13.86
C ALA A 498 -1.68 8.57 -13.72
N GLY A 499 -1.15 8.52 -12.50
CA GLY A 499 0.27 8.27 -12.24
C GLY A 499 0.74 6.87 -12.61
N PHE A 500 -0.16 5.90 -12.73
CA PHE A 500 0.15 4.59 -13.33
C PHE A 500 0.13 4.63 -14.86
N ALA A 501 -0.63 5.52 -15.48
CA ALA A 501 -0.59 5.73 -16.92
C ALA A 501 0.69 6.48 -17.33
N ASP A 502 0.84 7.72 -16.85
CA ASP A 502 1.95 8.62 -17.18
C ASP A 502 2.11 9.75 -16.14
N SER A 503 3.36 10.09 -15.80
CA SER A 503 3.65 11.11 -14.77
C SER A 503 3.25 12.53 -15.18
N ASP A 504 3.31 12.86 -16.48
CA ASP A 504 2.88 14.15 -17.00
C ASP A 504 1.36 14.28 -16.96
N ILE A 505 0.62 13.22 -17.32
CA ILE A 505 -0.85 13.17 -17.17
C ILE A 505 -1.23 13.39 -15.71
N ARG A 506 -0.60 12.69 -14.75
CA ARG A 506 -0.85 12.90 -13.31
C ARG A 506 -0.65 14.35 -12.91
N ARG A 507 0.50 14.94 -13.27
CA ARG A 507 0.84 16.31 -12.91
C ARG A 507 -0.18 17.31 -13.46
N LYS A 508 -0.62 17.12 -14.70
CA LYS A 508 -1.62 17.98 -15.36
C LYS A 508 -3.03 17.76 -14.79
N PHE A 509 -3.43 16.52 -14.51
CA PHE A 509 -4.71 16.22 -13.86
C PHE A 509 -4.82 16.84 -12.47
N ILE A 510 -3.74 16.85 -11.67
CA ILE A 510 -3.74 17.53 -10.36
C ILE A 510 -3.98 19.04 -10.51
N LYS A 511 -3.57 19.68 -11.63
CA LYS A 511 -3.86 21.10 -11.86
C LYS A 511 -5.36 21.38 -12.05
N THR A 512 -6.15 20.38 -12.45
CA THR A 512 -7.60 20.52 -12.63
C THR A 512 -8.39 20.30 -11.34
N ILE A 513 -7.72 20.14 -10.18
CA ILE A 513 -8.34 19.77 -8.89
C ILE A 513 -9.50 20.67 -8.44
N HIS A 514 -9.48 21.94 -8.81
CA HIS A 514 -10.53 22.90 -8.42
C HIS A 514 -11.60 23.08 -9.48
N ASN A 515 -11.46 22.46 -10.65
CA ASN A 515 -12.33 22.69 -11.79
C ASN A 515 -12.38 21.49 -12.74
N ASN A 516 -12.87 20.35 -12.24
CA ASN A 516 -13.14 19.16 -13.05
C ASN A 516 -14.51 18.54 -12.71
N GLU A 517 -14.87 17.47 -13.42
CA GLU A 517 -16.18 16.81 -13.28
C GLU A 517 -16.42 16.12 -11.93
N PHE A 518 -15.40 15.98 -11.07
CA PHE A 518 -15.51 15.40 -9.72
C PHE A 518 -15.70 16.46 -8.63
N THR A 519 -15.52 17.74 -8.95
CA THR A 519 -15.67 18.86 -8.01
C THR A 519 -17.00 18.76 -7.26
N LYS A 520 -16.97 18.84 -5.93
CA LYS A 520 -18.12 18.72 -5.02
C LYS A 520 -19.00 17.48 -5.23
N CYS A 521 -18.51 16.37 -5.79
CA CYS A 521 -19.33 15.19 -6.09
C CYS A 521 -20.10 14.64 -4.87
N HIS A 522 -19.48 14.68 -3.69
CA HIS A 522 -20.11 14.30 -2.41
C HIS A 522 -21.34 15.13 -2.02
N ILE A 523 -21.35 16.42 -2.37
CA ILE A 523 -22.47 17.33 -2.12
C ILE A 523 -23.51 17.22 -3.24
N ARG A 524 -23.04 17.22 -4.49
CA ARG A 524 -23.89 17.19 -5.69
C ARG A 524 -24.82 16.00 -5.71
N GLU A 525 -24.33 14.81 -5.37
CA GLU A 525 -25.20 13.63 -5.34
C GLU A 525 -26.34 13.78 -4.33
N ILE A 526 -26.05 14.28 -3.13
CA ILE A 526 -27.06 14.50 -2.08
C ILE A 526 -28.11 15.53 -2.56
N GLU A 527 -27.67 16.62 -3.18
CA GLU A 527 -28.56 17.63 -3.74
C GLU A 527 -29.42 17.05 -4.88
N ALA A 528 -28.84 16.27 -5.80
CA ALA A 528 -29.57 15.62 -6.87
C ALA A 528 -30.63 14.65 -6.32
N TYR A 529 -30.28 13.79 -5.35
CA TYR A 529 -31.24 12.89 -4.73
C TYR A 529 -32.40 13.65 -4.08
N ARG A 530 -32.12 14.73 -3.35
CA ARG A 530 -33.15 15.57 -2.71
C ARG A 530 -34.03 16.31 -3.71
N MET A 531 -33.49 16.74 -4.85
CA MET A 531 -34.27 17.45 -5.88
C MET A 531 -35.14 16.48 -6.69
N VAL A 532 -34.55 15.38 -7.19
CA VAL A 532 -35.25 14.40 -8.04
C VAL A 532 -36.34 13.66 -7.24
N SER A 533 -36.09 13.33 -5.97
CA SER A 533 -37.08 12.63 -5.13
C SER A 533 -38.39 13.42 -4.89
N LYS A 534 -38.39 14.76 -4.98
CA LYS A 534 -39.61 15.57 -4.77
C LYS A 534 -40.71 15.28 -5.79
N ASN A 535 -40.35 15.24 -7.08
CA ASN A 535 -41.31 15.17 -8.19
C ASN A 535 -41.09 13.97 -9.13
N TYR A 536 -39.96 13.28 -8.99
CA TYR A 536 -39.51 12.23 -9.91
C TYR A 536 -39.05 10.96 -9.17
N ALA A 537 -39.46 10.77 -7.91
CA ALA A 537 -39.13 9.58 -7.09
C ALA A 537 -39.36 8.24 -7.81
N ARG A 538 -40.33 8.16 -8.74
CA ARG A 538 -40.59 6.94 -9.52
C ARG A 538 -39.43 6.48 -10.42
N TYR A 539 -38.43 7.33 -10.66
CA TYR A 539 -37.31 7.09 -11.57
C TYR A 539 -35.99 6.89 -10.85
N MET A 540 -36.00 6.70 -9.53
CA MET A 540 -34.79 6.54 -8.71
C MET A 540 -35.09 5.65 -7.49
N PRO A 541 -34.06 5.15 -6.79
CA PRO A 541 -34.26 4.49 -5.50
C PRO A 541 -34.91 5.43 -4.49
N GLU A 542 -35.76 4.91 -3.61
CA GLU A 542 -36.32 5.74 -2.53
C GLU A 542 -35.21 6.31 -1.64
N LEU A 543 -35.29 7.62 -1.37
CA LEU A 543 -34.38 8.30 -0.46
C LEU A 543 -34.97 8.27 0.95
N HIS A 544 -34.38 7.47 1.83
CA HIS A 544 -34.83 7.31 3.21
C HIS A 544 -34.23 8.31 4.18
N GLY A 545 -33.21 9.09 3.77
CA GLY A 545 -32.63 10.17 4.58
C GLY A 545 -31.21 10.52 4.14
N THR A 546 -30.72 11.67 4.58
CA THR A 546 -29.37 12.16 4.29
C THR A 546 -28.69 12.70 5.54
N TYR A 547 -27.37 12.56 5.61
CA TYR A 547 -26.57 13.15 6.68
C TYR A 547 -25.33 13.83 6.11
N VAL A 548 -25.14 15.08 6.49
CA VAL A 548 -24.01 15.92 6.08
C VAL A 548 -23.36 16.51 7.32
N ASN A 549 -22.11 16.14 7.57
CA ASN A 549 -21.29 16.74 8.61
C ASN A 549 -19.91 17.10 8.05
N VAL A 550 -19.74 18.40 7.79
CA VAL A 550 -18.52 18.96 7.19
C VAL A 550 -17.31 18.74 8.11
N GLN A 551 -17.46 18.87 9.43
CA GLN A 551 -16.34 18.73 10.38
C GLN A 551 -15.80 17.30 10.45
N LYS A 552 -16.68 16.31 10.31
CA LYS A 552 -16.32 14.88 10.30
C LYS A 552 -16.10 14.33 8.89
N GLU A 553 -16.19 15.18 7.86
CA GLU A 553 -16.12 14.81 6.45
C GLU A 553 -17.07 13.65 6.09
N ALA A 554 -18.25 13.62 6.72
CA ALA A 554 -19.22 12.53 6.60
C ALA A 554 -20.41 12.97 5.74
N TYR A 555 -20.58 12.31 4.60
CA TYR A 555 -21.64 12.57 3.63
C TYR A 555 -22.32 11.23 3.32
N LEU A 556 -23.52 11.03 3.86
CA LEU A 556 -24.22 9.74 3.86
C LEU A 556 -25.60 9.87 3.22
N LEU A 557 -25.97 8.86 2.43
CA LEU A 557 -27.32 8.66 1.89
C LEU A 557 -27.88 7.33 2.43
N LEU A 558 -29.12 7.34 2.91
CA LEU A 558 -29.90 6.12 3.15
C LEU A 558 -30.83 5.92 1.96
N LEU A 559 -30.62 4.85 1.22
CA LEU A 559 -31.31 4.53 -0.02
C LEU A 559 -32.05 3.21 0.10
N GLU A 560 -33.09 3.05 -0.69
CA GLU A 560 -33.73 1.76 -0.90
C GLU A 560 -32.72 0.70 -1.35
N ASN A 561 -32.88 -0.53 -0.86
CA ASN A 561 -32.16 -1.66 -1.40
C ASN A 561 -32.81 -2.18 -2.69
N LEU A 562 -32.13 -1.98 -3.82
CA LEU A 562 -32.52 -2.53 -5.12
C LEU A 562 -32.30 -4.06 -5.13
N ASN A 563 -33.31 -4.82 -4.72
CA ASN A 563 -33.26 -6.28 -4.65
C ASN A 563 -33.14 -6.93 -6.04
N PHE A 564 -32.16 -7.83 -6.23
CA PHE A 564 -31.93 -8.57 -7.47
C PHE A 564 -33.17 -9.28 -8.05
N SER A 565 -34.13 -9.68 -7.21
CA SER A 565 -35.37 -10.33 -7.65
C SER A 565 -36.39 -9.39 -8.33
N GLN A 566 -36.21 -8.08 -8.21
CA GLN A 566 -37.15 -7.05 -8.69
C GLN A 566 -36.55 -6.12 -9.75
N ILE A 567 -35.28 -6.34 -10.10
CA ILE A 567 -34.52 -5.50 -11.02
C ILE A 567 -34.12 -6.26 -12.28
N GLU A 568 -34.17 -5.56 -13.41
CA GLU A 568 -33.74 -6.04 -14.71
C GLU A 568 -32.67 -5.10 -15.27
N LEU A 569 -31.77 -5.63 -16.10
CA LEU A 569 -30.74 -4.89 -16.84
C LEU A 569 -29.67 -4.14 -16.03
N MET A 570 -29.53 -4.42 -14.73
CA MET A 570 -28.46 -3.87 -13.90
C MET A 570 -27.07 -4.37 -14.35
N ASN A 571 -26.07 -3.47 -14.43
CA ASN A 571 -24.67 -3.81 -14.77
C ASN A 571 -24.50 -4.54 -16.12
N THR A 572 -25.26 -4.13 -17.13
CA THR A 572 -25.28 -4.75 -18.48
C THR A 572 -24.37 -4.06 -19.50
N GLN A 573 -23.32 -3.34 -19.07
CA GLN A 573 -22.39 -2.64 -19.97
C GLN A 573 -21.64 -3.56 -20.95
N GLY A 574 -21.60 -4.87 -20.69
CA GLY A 574 -21.02 -5.88 -21.58
C GLY A 574 -22.05 -6.68 -22.40
N SER A 575 -23.35 -6.43 -22.23
CA SER A 575 -24.46 -7.22 -22.82
C SER A 575 -25.42 -6.29 -23.56
N LEU A 576 -24.90 -5.65 -24.61
CA LEU A 576 -25.58 -4.58 -25.35
C LEU A 576 -26.79 -5.07 -26.12
N GLU A 577 -26.82 -6.34 -26.49
CA GLU A 577 -27.94 -7.02 -27.13
C GLU A 577 -29.23 -6.98 -26.31
N LEU A 578 -29.14 -6.71 -25.00
CA LEU A 578 -30.28 -6.58 -24.10
C LEU A 578 -30.99 -5.23 -24.23
N TRP A 579 -30.33 -4.22 -24.80
CA TRP A 579 -30.86 -2.86 -24.95
C TRP A 579 -31.56 -2.66 -26.30
N ILE A 580 -32.67 -3.37 -26.51
CA ILE A 580 -33.52 -3.21 -27.70
C ILE A 580 -34.19 -1.83 -27.76
N SER A 581 -34.65 -1.42 -28.95
CA SER A 581 -35.17 -0.06 -29.21
C SER A 581 -36.29 0.33 -28.24
N SER A 582 -37.25 -0.57 -27.97
CA SER A 582 -38.35 -0.29 -27.03
C SER A 582 -37.88 -0.05 -25.59
N THR A 583 -36.83 -0.74 -25.13
CA THR A 583 -36.22 -0.51 -23.81
C THR A 583 -35.51 0.85 -23.77
N ARG A 584 -34.77 1.21 -24.83
CA ARG A 584 -34.09 2.51 -24.93
C ARG A 584 -35.08 3.67 -24.96
N GLU A 585 -36.18 3.53 -25.70
CA GLU A 585 -37.28 4.51 -25.76
C GLU A 585 -37.89 4.79 -24.37
N LEU A 586 -38.06 3.78 -23.52
CA LEU A 586 -38.53 3.96 -22.14
C LEU A 586 -37.55 4.78 -21.29
N ILE A 587 -36.24 4.59 -21.49
CA ILE A 587 -35.21 5.40 -20.84
C ILE A 587 -35.26 6.85 -21.34
N TYR A 588 -35.34 7.06 -22.65
CA TYR A 588 -35.47 8.39 -23.26
C TYR A 588 -36.71 9.14 -22.76
N ASP A 589 -37.86 8.47 -22.68
CA ASP A 589 -39.09 9.03 -22.14
C ASP A 589 -39.01 9.37 -20.65
N ALA A 590 -38.25 8.60 -19.87
CA ALA A 590 -38.07 8.83 -18.44
C ALA A 590 -37.12 10.00 -18.18
N ILE A 591 -35.94 10.01 -18.80
CA ILE A 591 -34.94 11.07 -18.58
C ILE A 591 -35.40 12.42 -19.16
N SER A 592 -36.09 12.42 -20.31
CA SER A 592 -36.65 13.65 -20.89
C SER A 592 -37.67 14.34 -19.97
N LYS A 593 -38.42 13.58 -19.15
CA LYS A 593 -39.34 14.16 -18.15
C LYS A 593 -38.59 14.86 -17.02
N ILE A 594 -37.47 14.28 -16.56
CA ILE A 594 -36.61 14.92 -15.56
C ILE A 594 -35.99 16.17 -16.18
N HIS A 595 -35.45 16.07 -17.40
CA HIS A 595 -34.86 17.20 -18.11
C HIS A 595 -35.82 18.38 -18.30
N LYS A 596 -37.07 18.11 -18.70
CA LYS A 596 -38.11 19.15 -18.78
C LYS A 596 -38.43 19.76 -17.43
N GLY A 597 -38.47 18.93 -16.39
CA GLY A 597 -38.74 19.37 -15.03
C GLY A 597 -37.76 20.38 -14.48
N PHE A 598 -36.49 20.22 -14.85
CA PHE A 598 -35.39 21.06 -14.38
C PHE A 598 -34.85 22.00 -15.46
N ALA A 599 -35.54 22.12 -16.59
CA ALA A 599 -35.14 22.98 -17.70
C ALA A 599 -34.99 24.43 -17.21
N ASN A 600 -33.77 24.95 -17.32
CA ASN A 600 -33.34 26.27 -16.85
C ASN A 600 -33.73 26.57 -15.39
N SER A 601 -33.77 25.54 -14.54
CA SER A 601 -34.15 25.69 -13.13
C SER A 601 -33.17 26.57 -12.37
N GLN A 602 -33.69 27.63 -11.74
CA GLN A 602 -32.91 28.51 -10.86
C GLN A 602 -32.44 27.77 -9.60
N GLU A 603 -33.24 26.83 -9.06
CA GLU A 603 -32.87 25.99 -7.91
C GLU A 603 -31.60 25.18 -8.22
N VAL A 604 -31.49 24.62 -9.43
CA VAL A 604 -30.30 23.86 -9.85
C VAL A 604 -29.14 24.81 -10.15
N ALA A 605 -29.40 25.94 -10.82
CA ALA A 605 -28.38 26.91 -11.19
C ALA A 605 -27.68 27.58 -9.99
N GLU A 606 -28.37 27.76 -8.87
CA GLU A 606 -27.82 28.35 -7.64
C GLU A 606 -27.22 27.33 -6.67
N SER A 607 -27.34 26.03 -6.96
CA SER A 607 -26.86 24.92 -6.12
C SER A 607 -25.42 24.49 -6.44
N SER A 608 -24.90 23.51 -5.70
CA SER A 608 -23.58 22.93 -5.95
C SER A 608 -23.53 22.15 -7.27
N LEU A 609 -24.68 21.80 -7.86
CA LEU A 609 -24.79 21.12 -9.16
C LEU A 609 -24.33 22.01 -10.33
N ASN A 610 -24.30 23.33 -10.18
CA ASN A 610 -23.79 24.23 -11.21
C ASN A 610 -22.26 24.42 -11.08
N LEU A 611 -21.51 23.67 -11.88
CA LEU A 611 -20.05 23.80 -11.97
C LEU A 611 -19.59 24.98 -12.86
N GLY A 612 -20.53 25.77 -13.41
CA GLY A 612 -20.24 26.90 -14.26
C GLY A 612 -20.09 26.53 -15.74
N LYS A 613 -19.04 27.05 -16.39
CA LYS A 613 -18.78 26.83 -17.81
C LYS A 613 -18.09 25.49 -18.04
N VAL A 614 -18.32 24.90 -19.21
CA VAL A 614 -17.56 23.73 -19.69
C VAL A 614 -16.06 24.04 -19.62
N ASN A 615 -15.30 23.16 -18.97
CA ASN A 615 -13.86 23.29 -18.80
C ASN A 615 -13.15 22.06 -19.38
N ILE A 616 -12.25 22.27 -20.34
CA ILE A 616 -11.37 21.26 -20.92
C ILE A 616 -9.93 21.76 -20.80
N ASP A 617 -9.09 20.99 -20.10
CA ASP A 617 -7.66 21.29 -20.01
C ASP A 617 -6.96 20.76 -21.27
N LYS A 618 -6.67 21.65 -22.23
CA LYS A 618 -6.07 21.29 -23.53
C LYS A 618 -4.74 20.55 -23.36
N ASP A 619 -3.92 20.96 -22.40
CA ASP A 619 -2.60 20.36 -22.15
C ASP A 619 -2.73 18.93 -21.62
N LEU A 620 -3.69 18.68 -20.74
CA LEU A 620 -4.01 17.37 -20.18
C LEU A 620 -4.57 16.44 -21.26
N SER A 621 -5.59 16.89 -21.99
CA SER A 621 -6.18 16.12 -23.09
C SER A 621 -5.13 15.74 -24.13
N LYS A 622 -4.23 16.67 -24.50
CA LYS A 622 -3.13 16.39 -25.41
C LYS A 622 -2.18 15.32 -24.88
N SER A 623 -1.80 15.38 -23.61
CA SER A 623 -0.96 14.32 -23.00
C SER A 623 -1.67 12.96 -22.98
N ILE A 624 -2.99 12.93 -22.75
CA ILE A 624 -3.76 11.70 -22.80
C ILE A 624 -3.78 11.14 -24.24
N ILE A 625 -4.04 11.98 -25.25
CA ILE A 625 -4.02 11.60 -26.67
C ILE A 625 -2.65 11.00 -27.06
N THR A 626 -1.56 11.70 -26.71
CA THR A 626 -0.19 11.21 -26.96
C THR A 626 0.07 9.87 -26.26
N TYR A 627 -0.39 9.71 -25.02
CA TYR A 627 -0.26 8.47 -24.28
C TYR A 627 -1.01 7.30 -24.94
N ILE A 628 -2.28 7.49 -25.29
CA ILE A 628 -3.08 6.42 -25.90
C ILE A 628 -2.57 6.05 -27.30
N ARG A 629 -2.02 7.03 -28.03
CA ARG A 629 -1.33 6.78 -29.29
C ARG A 629 -0.07 5.94 -29.08
N ALA A 630 0.74 6.27 -28.07
CA ALA A 630 1.95 5.53 -27.73
C ALA A 630 1.68 4.08 -27.27
N GLN A 631 0.50 3.82 -26.69
CA GLN A 631 0.05 2.46 -26.36
C GLN A 631 -0.54 1.69 -27.56
N ASN A 632 -0.64 2.32 -28.74
CA ASN A 632 -1.29 1.79 -29.94
C ASN A 632 -2.79 1.52 -29.78
N TYR A 633 -3.47 2.27 -28.92
CA TYR A 633 -4.93 2.15 -28.79
C TYR A 633 -5.70 2.82 -29.92
N ILE A 634 -5.12 3.86 -30.52
CA ILE A 634 -5.72 4.64 -31.62
C ILE A 634 -4.77 4.75 -32.80
N SER A 635 -5.33 5.01 -33.99
CA SER A 635 -4.58 5.26 -35.23
C SER A 635 -4.09 6.72 -35.34
N ALA A 636 -3.16 7.01 -36.25
CA ALA A 636 -2.73 8.39 -36.54
C ALA A 636 -3.89 9.26 -37.07
N LYS A 637 -4.75 8.70 -37.93
CA LYS A 637 -5.95 9.39 -38.42
C LYS A 637 -6.91 9.74 -37.28
N THR A 638 -7.04 8.85 -36.29
CA THR A 638 -7.88 9.08 -35.12
C THR A 638 -7.29 10.16 -34.21
N GLU A 639 -5.96 10.17 -34.04
CA GLU A 639 -5.24 11.22 -33.31
C GLU A 639 -5.48 12.61 -33.92
N GLU A 640 -5.35 12.75 -35.25
CA GLU A 640 -5.65 14.00 -35.97
C GLU A 640 -7.10 14.47 -35.72
N LYS A 641 -8.07 13.55 -35.74
CA LYS A 641 -9.49 13.89 -35.45
C LYS A 641 -9.68 14.36 -34.01
N LEU A 642 -8.99 13.76 -33.04
CA LEU A 642 -9.06 14.19 -31.64
C LEU A 642 -8.40 15.56 -31.45
N GLU A 643 -7.30 15.83 -32.14
CA GLU A 643 -6.66 17.16 -32.13
C GLU A 643 -7.57 18.23 -32.75
N GLU A 644 -8.27 17.92 -33.85
CA GLU A 644 -9.27 18.83 -34.44
C GLU A 644 -10.39 19.19 -33.45
N VAL A 645 -10.94 18.20 -32.73
CA VAL A 645 -11.95 18.43 -31.70
C VAL A 645 -11.40 19.29 -30.56
N LEU A 646 -10.13 19.07 -30.18
CA LEU A 646 -9.45 19.79 -29.10
C LEU A 646 -9.14 21.25 -29.47
N ASP A 647 -8.75 21.50 -30.71
CA ASP A 647 -8.44 22.85 -31.19
C ASP A 647 -9.68 23.74 -31.22
N ASN A 648 -10.85 23.15 -31.50
CA ASN A 648 -12.13 23.84 -31.57
C ASN A 648 -12.92 23.94 -30.25
N VAL A 649 -12.31 23.57 -29.10
CA VAL A 649 -12.95 23.59 -27.77
C VAL A 649 -13.74 24.86 -27.48
N GLU A 650 -13.17 26.03 -27.76
CA GLU A 650 -13.81 27.31 -27.43
C GLU A 650 -15.11 27.54 -28.21
N GLN A 651 -15.20 27.02 -29.44
CA GLN A 651 -16.36 27.18 -30.30
C GLN A 651 -17.52 26.29 -29.84
N TRP A 652 -17.29 24.98 -29.73
CA TRP A 652 -18.36 24.05 -29.34
C TRP A 652 -18.71 24.16 -27.84
N ALA A 653 -17.76 24.51 -26.96
CA ALA A 653 -18.08 24.75 -25.55
C ALA A 653 -19.01 25.96 -25.37
N LYS A 654 -18.92 26.97 -26.25
CA LYS A 654 -19.83 28.12 -26.23
C LYS A 654 -21.28 27.69 -26.45
N VAL A 655 -21.53 26.76 -27.37
CA VAL A 655 -22.87 26.20 -27.66
C VAL A 655 -23.48 25.56 -26.41
N ILE A 656 -22.71 24.79 -25.65
CA ILE A 656 -23.17 24.18 -24.39
C ILE A 656 -23.40 25.26 -23.31
N ASN A 657 -22.50 26.24 -23.23
CA ASN A 657 -22.53 27.25 -22.18
C ASN A 657 -23.71 28.21 -22.31
N GLU A 658 -24.09 28.57 -23.54
CA GLU A 658 -25.16 29.51 -23.88
C GLU A 658 -26.49 28.80 -24.22
N GLY A 659 -26.45 27.50 -24.50
CA GLY A 659 -27.63 26.68 -24.80
C GLY A 659 -28.48 26.30 -23.58
N PRO A 660 -29.57 25.54 -23.79
CA PRO A 660 -30.48 25.14 -22.72
C PRO A 660 -29.78 24.22 -21.72
N LYS A 661 -30.07 24.41 -20.43
CA LYS A 661 -29.50 23.61 -19.35
C LYS A 661 -30.58 22.96 -18.51
N THR A 662 -30.25 21.83 -17.92
CA THR A 662 -31.09 21.10 -16.97
C THR A 662 -30.23 20.38 -15.95
N LEU A 663 -30.83 19.83 -14.90
CA LEU A 663 -30.21 18.78 -14.10
C LEU A 663 -30.00 17.55 -14.97
N THR A 664 -28.73 17.16 -15.17
CA THR A 664 -28.32 15.94 -15.86
C THR A 664 -27.74 14.93 -14.87
N HIS A 665 -27.86 13.65 -15.19
CA HIS A 665 -27.21 12.57 -14.45
C HIS A 665 -25.68 12.60 -14.65
N ASN A 666 -25.22 12.92 -15.86
CA ASN A 666 -23.82 13.12 -16.25
C ASN A 666 -22.89 11.91 -15.98
N ASP A 667 -23.50 10.74 -15.84
CA ASP A 667 -22.89 9.40 -15.79
C ASP A 667 -23.93 8.38 -16.29
N PHE A 668 -24.63 8.74 -17.37
CA PHE A 668 -25.89 8.13 -17.76
C PHE A 668 -25.67 6.90 -18.65
N ASN A 669 -25.30 5.79 -18.02
CA ASN A 669 -24.93 4.55 -18.71
C ASN A 669 -25.51 3.29 -18.03
N PRO A 670 -25.51 2.11 -18.69
CA PRO A 670 -26.10 0.86 -18.15
C PRO A 670 -25.56 0.36 -16.80
N ARG A 671 -24.47 0.93 -16.27
CA ARG A 671 -23.99 0.62 -14.92
C ARG A 671 -24.78 1.33 -13.83
N ASN A 672 -25.49 2.40 -14.19
CA ASN A 672 -26.20 3.32 -13.30
C ASN A 672 -27.72 3.35 -13.59
N ILE A 673 -28.18 2.44 -14.46
CA ILE A 673 -29.56 2.37 -14.91
C ILE A 673 -30.04 0.91 -14.79
N CYS A 674 -31.23 0.73 -14.23
CA CYS A 674 -31.93 -0.55 -14.23
C CYS A 674 -33.43 -0.36 -14.46
N PHE A 675 -34.16 -1.47 -14.60
CA PHE A 675 -35.60 -1.48 -14.56
C PHE A 675 -36.08 -2.10 -13.25
N LYS A 676 -36.75 -1.31 -12.41
CA LYS A 676 -37.36 -1.76 -11.16
C LYS A 676 -38.83 -2.04 -11.39
N ASN A 677 -39.25 -3.30 -11.27
CA ASN A 677 -40.63 -3.74 -11.56
C ASN A 677 -41.12 -3.24 -12.93
N GLY A 678 -40.28 -3.38 -13.97
CA GLY A 678 -40.57 -2.97 -15.34
C GLY A 678 -40.56 -1.45 -15.60
N ARG A 679 -40.02 -0.64 -14.69
CA ARG A 679 -39.94 0.83 -14.84
C ARG A 679 -38.49 1.33 -14.77
N PRO A 680 -38.10 2.32 -15.60
CA PRO A 680 -36.78 2.93 -15.51
C PRO A 680 -36.45 3.43 -14.11
N CYS A 681 -35.25 3.09 -13.63
CA CYS A 681 -34.70 3.52 -12.35
C CYS A 681 -33.24 3.92 -12.53
N PHE A 682 -32.94 5.19 -12.29
CA PHE A 682 -31.63 5.82 -12.36
C PHE A 682 -31.04 5.91 -10.96
N TYR A 683 -29.93 5.23 -10.73
CA TYR A 683 -29.21 5.22 -9.47
C TYR A 683 -27.79 5.74 -9.69
N ASP A 684 -27.08 6.04 -8.61
CA ASP A 684 -25.70 6.56 -8.68
C ASP A 684 -25.54 7.95 -9.34
N TRP A 685 -26.23 8.97 -8.78
CA TRP A 685 -26.20 10.36 -9.25
C TRP A 685 -24.89 11.11 -8.92
N GLU A 686 -23.75 10.40 -8.79
CA GLU A 686 -22.49 10.94 -8.22
C GLU A 686 -21.92 12.13 -8.99
N LEU A 687 -22.16 12.17 -10.30
CA LEU A 687 -21.55 13.14 -11.22
C LEU A 687 -22.56 14.14 -11.77
N SER A 688 -23.78 14.11 -11.25
CA SER A 688 -24.89 14.99 -11.64
C SER A 688 -24.49 16.47 -11.63
N ARG A 689 -24.99 17.23 -12.60
CA ARG A 689 -24.67 18.66 -12.74
C ARG A 689 -25.73 19.40 -13.56
N PHE A 690 -25.63 20.72 -13.56
CA PHE A 690 -26.37 21.58 -14.46
C PHE A 690 -25.67 21.63 -15.82
N ASN A 691 -26.22 20.93 -16.83
CA ASN A 691 -25.64 20.86 -18.17
C ASN A 691 -26.71 20.71 -19.26
N SER A 692 -26.30 20.66 -20.52
CA SER A 692 -27.19 20.36 -21.63
C SER A 692 -27.81 18.97 -21.49
N PRO A 693 -29.13 18.80 -21.76
CA PRO A 693 -29.80 17.49 -21.71
C PRO A 693 -29.21 16.46 -22.68
N TYR A 694 -28.56 16.91 -23.76
CA TYR A 694 -27.96 16.02 -24.75
C TYR A 694 -26.69 15.31 -24.24
N ARG A 695 -26.09 15.78 -23.15
CA ARG A 695 -24.93 15.13 -22.52
C ARG A 695 -25.25 13.71 -22.03
N ASP A 696 -26.42 13.51 -21.42
CA ASP A 696 -26.87 12.19 -20.95
C ASP A 696 -27.22 11.28 -22.13
N LEU A 697 -27.87 11.84 -23.16
CA LEU A 697 -28.24 11.10 -24.36
C LEU A 697 -27.02 10.51 -25.07
N VAL A 698 -26.01 11.35 -25.34
CA VAL A 698 -24.76 10.93 -26.00
C VAL A 698 -24.12 9.77 -25.24
N GLU A 699 -24.00 9.88 -23.93
CA GLU A 699 -23.37 8.84 -23.11
C GLU A 699 -24.17 7.55 -23.18
N PHE A 700 -25.49 7.58 -22.97
CA PHE A 700 -26.31 6.37 -23.04
C PHE A 700 -26.26 5.70 -24.42
N MET A 701 -26.33 6.49 -25.48
CA MET A 701 -26.22 5.99 -26.86
C MET A 701 -24.85 5.37 -27.13
N SER A 702 -23.78 5.93 -26.57
CA SER A 702 -22.41 5.41 -26.74
C SER A 702 -22.25 3.99 -26.20
N PHE A 703 -23.09 3.59 -25.24
CA PHE A 703 -23.17 2.23 -24.74
C PHE A 703 -24.19 1.39 -25.52
N THR A 704 -25.40 1.91 -25.76
CA THR A 704 -26.56 1.05 -26.03
C THR A 704 -27.05 1.07 -27.47
N THR A 705 -26.67 2.06 -28.28
CA THR A 705 -27.28 2.25 -29.61
C THR A 705 -26.52 1.52 -30.72
N PRO A 706 -27.17 0.59 -31.44
CA PRO A 706 -26.60 -0.01 -32.65
C PRO A 706 -26.32 1.04 -33.72
N SER A 707 -25.28 0.82 -34.53
CA SER A 707 -24.86 1.74 -35.61
C SER A 707 -25.99 2.16 -36.55
N GLY A 708 -26.84 1.22 -36.95
CA GLY A 708 -27.98 1.48 -37.85
C GLY A 708 -29.16 2.22 -37.22
N GLU A 709 -29.15 2.43 -35.90
CA GLU A 709 -30.27 3.02 -35.13
C GLU A 709 -29.92 4.40 -34.54
N ILE A 710 -28.72 4.94 -34.82
CA ILE A 710 -28.29 6.27 -34.32
C ILE A 710 -29.29 7.36 -34.73
N ALA A 711 -29.69 7.39 -36.01
CA ALA A 711 -30.64 8.36 -36.53
C ALA A 711 -32.02 8.25 -35.85
N SER A 712 -32.55 7.04 -35.71
CA SER A 712 -33.87 6.82 -35.10
C SER A 712 -33.89 7.18 -33.62
N ASP A 713 -32.84 6.86 -32.87
CA ASP A 713 -32.72 7.20 -31.45
C ASP A 713 -32.65 8.73 -31.24
N ILE A 714 -31.89 9.45 -32.09
CA ILE A 714 -31.80 10.92 -32.04
C ILE A 714 -33.17 11.56 -32.32
N GLU A 715 -33.82 11.17 -33.42
CA GLU A 715 -35.12 11.74 -33.80
C GLU A 715 -36.21 11.40 -32.77
N TYR A 716 -36.18 10.19 -32.20
CA TYR A 716 -37.08 9.83 -31.10
C TYR A 716 -36.89 10.76 -29.91
N TYR A 717 -35.64 10.99 -29.47
CA TYR A 717 -35.39 11.88 -28.34
C TYR A 717 -35.72 13.34 -28.66
N PHE A 718 -35.42 13.85 -29.86
CA PHE A 718 -35.75 15.21 -30.28
C PHE A 718 -37.26 15.49 -30.24
N ALA A 719 -38.10 14.48 -30.56
CA ALA A 719 -39.55 14.58 -30.42
C ALA A 719 -40.00 14.65 -28.95
N LYS A 720 -39.16 14.21 -28.02
CA LYS A 720 -39.47 14.10 -26.59
C LYS A 720 -38.78 15.12 -25.71
N ASP A 721 -37.73 15.81 -26.16
CA ASP A 721 -36.95 16.73 -25.33
C ASP A 721 -37.75 17.96 -24.85
N GLY A 722 -38.75 18.39 -25.62
CA GLY A 722 -39.57 19.58 -25.36
C GLY A 722 -38.77 20.89 -25.31
N LEU A 723 -37.62 20.95 -25.98
CA LEU A 723 -36.83 22.16 -26.12
C LEU A 723 -37.30 22.96 -27.35
N GLU A 724 -37.42 24.28 -27.18
CA GLU A 724 -37.73 25.23 -28.27
C GLU A 724 -36.46 25.57 -29.07
N LEU A 725 -35.87 24.55 -29.69
CA LEU A 725 -34.72 24.66 -30.59
C LEU A 725 -35.09 24.12 -31.97
N THR A 726 -34.56 24.73 -33.03
CA THR A 726 -34.59 24.16 -34.37
C THR A 726 -33.81 22.85 -34.43
N ARG A 727 -34.12 21.99 -35.41
CA ARG A 727 -33.41 20.70 -35.55
C ARG A 727 -31.89 20.89 -35.69
N GLU A 728 -31.46 21.91 -36.42
CA GLU A 728 -30.05 22.26 -36.60
C GLU A 728 -29.39 22.63 -35.26
N GLU A 729 -29.99 23.52 -34.47
CA GLU A 729 -29.49 23.89 -33.13
C GLU A 729 -29.42 22.68 -32.18
N LYS A 730 -30.37 21.75 -32.27
CA LYS A 730 -30.34 20.50 -31.48
C LYS A 730 -29.16 19.62 -31.88
N LEU A 731 -28.89 19.47 -33.18
CA LEU A 731 -27.76 18.72 -33.70
C LEU A 731 -26.42 19.35 -33.28
N GLU A 732 -26.28 20.67 -33.38
CA GLU A 732 -25.09 21.40 -32.94
C GLU A 732 -24.83 21.23 -31.43
N ASN A 733 -25.89 21.31 -30.62
CA ASN A 733 -25.76 21.14 -29.17
C ASN A 733 -25.38 19.71 -28.80
N MET A 734 -25.98 18.71 -29.46
CA MET A 734 -25.65 17.31 -29.26
C MET A 734 -24.22 16.99 -29.70
N LEU A 735 -23.75 17.53 -30.84
CA LEU A 735 -22.37 17.38 -31.30
C LEU A 735 -21.38 17.97 -30.29
N SER A 736 -21.69 19.17 -29.77
CA SER A 736 -20.89 19.80 -28.74
C SER A 736 -20.81 18.94 -27.47
N CYS A 737 -21.94 18.36 -27.04
CA CYS A 737 -21.97 17.43 -25.90
C CYS A 737 -21.20 16.13 -26.16
N ALA A 738 -21.18 15.63 -27.41
CA ALA A 738 -20.38 14.48 -27.80
C ALA A 738 -18.88 14.77 -27.73
N ASN A 739 -18.46 15.98 -28.12
CA ASN A 739 -17.09 16.44 -27.96
C ASN A 739 -16.71 16.60 -26.47
N GLU A 740 -17.59 17.17 -25.63
CA GLU A 740 -17.36 17.24 -24.18
C GLU A 740 -17.18 15.85 -23.58
N TYR A 741 -18.10 14.91 -23.89
CA TYR A 741 -18.06 13.54 -23.38
C TYR A 741 -16.79 12.79 -23.81
N LEU A 742 -16.41 12.92 -25.08
CA LEU A 742 -15.21 12.32 -25.63
C LEU A 742 -13.97 12.75 -24.86
N LEU A 743 -13.77 14.07 -24.67
CA LEU A 743 -12.57 14.61 -24.06
C LEU A 743 -12.52 14.46 -22.54
N ASN A 744 -13.63 14.67 -21.84
CA ASN A 744 -13.67 14.63 -20.37
C ASN A 744 -13.85 13.23 -19.79
N ARG A 745 -14.53 12.31 -20.51
CA ARG A 745 -14.83 10.99 -19.96
C ARG A 745 -14.21 9.85 -20.73
N VAL A 746 -14.45 9.76 -22.03
CA VAL A 746 -14.04 8.60 -22.83
C VAL A 746 -12.51 8.48 -22.88
N LEU A 747 -11.78 9.58 -23.07
CA LEU A 747 -10.31 9.57 -23.02
C LEU A 747 -9.77 9.13 -21.65
N PHE A 748 -10.46 9.49 -20.56
CA PHE A 748 -10.05 9.09 -19.21
C PHE A 748 -10.27 7.60 -18.93
N TYR A 749 -11.19 6.92 -19.63
CA TYR A 749 -11.28 5.46 -19.54
C TYR A 749 -9.99 4.77 -19.99
N TYR A 750 -9.24 5.31 -20.96
CA TYR A 750 -7.92 4.79 -21.33
C TYR A 750 -6.87 5.00 -20.24
N VAL A 751 -6.95 6.12 -19.50
CA VAL A 751 -6.07 6.35 -18.34
C VAL A 751 -6.37 5.32 -17.25
N GLY A 752 -7.66 5.07 -16.97
CA GLY A 752 -8.10 4.02 -16.06
C GLY A 752 -7.71 2.60 -16.50
N HIS A 753 -7.71 2.34 -17.80
CA HIS A 753 -7.37 1.05 -18.41
C HIS A 753 -5.92 0.62 -18.09
N SER A 754 -5.04 1.57 -17.77
CA SER A 754 -3.66 1.29 -17.34
C SER A 754 -3.55 0.57 -15.98
N VAL A 755 -4.64 0.57 -15.20
CA VAL A 755 -4.74 -0.01 -13.85
C VAL A 755 -5.74 -1.16 -13.79
N ASN A 756 -6.90 -1.03 -14.43
CA ASN A 756 -7.94 -2.05 -14.48
C ASN A 756 -8.37 -2.29 -15.95
N GLU A 757 -8.48 -3.54 -16.39
CA GLU A 757 -8.93 -3.83 -17.77
C GLU A 757 -10.43 -3.53 -17.92
N TYR A 758 -10.76 -2.52 -18.73
CA TYR A 758 -12.15 -2.18 -19.08
C TYR A 758 -12.47 -2.68 -20.50
N GLU A 759 -13.06 -3.87 -20.61
CA GLU A 759 -13.35 -4.54 -21.90
C GLU A 759 -14.32 -3.75 -22.79
N PHE A 760 -15.25 -3.00 -22.20
CA PHE A 760 -16.23 -2.18 -22.95
C PHE A 760 -15.62 -0.92 -23.57
N MET A 761 -14.46 -0.46 -23.09
CA MET A 761 -13.93 0.87 -23.43
C MET A 761 -13.68 1.08 -24.95
N PRO A 762 -13.08 0.14 -25.71
CA PRO A 762 -12.90 0.32 -27.15
C PRO A 762 -14.22 0.46 -27.90
N HIS A 763 -15.29 -0.22 -27.43
CA HIS A 763 -16.62 -0.08 -28.01
C HIS A 763 -17.14 1.35 -27.81
N ILE A 764 -17.10 1.86 -26.57
CA ILE A 764 -17.56 3.22 -26.24
C ILE A 764 -16.82 4.29 -27.02
N PHE A 765 -15.49 4.16 -27.13
CA PHE A 765 -14.68 5.12 -27.88
C PHE A 765 -15.07 5.15 -29.35
N ASN A 766 -15.16 3.98 -30.01
CA ASN A 766 -15.53 3.91 -31.41
C ASN A 766 -16.97 4.37 -31.66
N LYS A 767 -17.91 3.99 -30.79
CA LYS A 767 -19.31 4.40 -30.89
C LYS A 767 -19.47 5.91 -30.73
N THR A 768 -18.71 6.52 -29.82
CA THR A 768 -18.71 7.99 -29.63
C THR A 768 -18.23 8.71 -30.90
N LEU A 769 -17.17 8.22 -31.53
CA LEU A 769 -16.69 8.78 -32.81
C LEU A 769 -17.68 8.58 -33.95
N GLU A 770 -18.42 7.47 -33.95
CA GLU A 770 -19.48 7.21 -34.93
C GLU A 770 -20.66 8.19 -34.77
N ILE A 771 -21.09 8.45 -33.52
CA ILE A 771 -22.11 9.46 -33.22
C ILE A 771 -21.66 10.85 -33.67
N ILE A 772 -20.40 11.23 -33.38
CA ILE A 772 -19.82 12.50 -33.84
C ILE A 772 -19.83 12.60 -35.37
N ALA A 773 -19.37 11.57 -36.07
CA ALA A 773 -19.33 11.55 -37.53
C ALA A 773 -20.74 11.64 -38.15
N TYR A 774 -21.74 11.00 -37.55
CA TYR A 774 -23.13 11.11 -37.98
C TYR A 774 -23.65 12.54 -37.82
N LEU A 775 -23.43 13.17 -36.65
CA LEU A 775 -23.87 14.53 -36.37
C LEU A 775 -23.18 15.56 -37.29
N GLU A 776 -21.88 15.41 -37.52
CA GLU A 776 -21.12 16.23 -38.48
C GLU A 776 -21.69 16.08 -39.90
N GLY A 777 -22.06 14.86 -40.32
CA GLY A 777 -22.68 14.64 -41.62
C GLY A 777 -24.01 15.39 -41.77
N GLN A 778 -24.87 15.34 -40.75
CA GLN A 778 -26.18 15.99 -40.76
C GLN A 778 -26.13 17.53 -40.73
N LEU A 779 -25.02 18.13 -40.28
CA LEU A 779 -24.82 19.58 -40.26
C LEU A 779 -24.15 20.12 -41.53
N ASN A 780 -23.56 19.23 -42.34
CA ASN A 780 -22.93 19.59 -43.62
C ASN A 780 -23.84 19.34 -44.84
N ASP A 781 -24.95 18.59 -44.65
CA ASP A 781 -26.02 18.34 -45.63
C ASP A 781 -27.13 19.41 -45.51
#